data_AF-A0AAD7CS77-F1
#
_entry.id   AF-A0AAD7CS77-F1
#
_cell.length_a   1.000
_cell.length_b   1.000
_cell.length_c   1.000
_cell.angle_alpha   90.00
_cell.angle_beta   90.00
_cell.angle_gamma   90.00
#
_symmetry.space_group_name_H-M   'P 1'
#
loop_
_entity.id
_entity.type
_entity.pdbx_description
1 polymer ?
#
loop_
_entity_poly.entity_id
_entity_poly.type
_entity_poly.pdbx_seq_one_letter_code
_entity_poly.pdbx_strand_id
1 'polypeptide(L)'
;MKPGDEVLLRARIHHLRRQGLNLAFVVLRHQLDTIQGLVLVSDGTVSENMVRWIERLPLETIVRVSGVLQAPGDGQSAVHNATVHNMEILIKSMHVVSQVTKHVPFDIENASRPESDFQDEHFAARRVTPRAHFAHRVASLRSATSIAIFRIRAATCAAFRAHLDARGFTEIQSSKLQQGASESGASVFTVNYFNRQASLAQSPQLAKQMCIAADMERVYEIGPVFRAENSHTGRHLTEFTGMDLEQTIDVSYTEVLDTLDGVLKHIFATLQERFRTEIEIVKRQFPHEDLVWREKTLRLTFKEGIAMLKEAGWTEEDGSEPSEEEDLNTPAEKKLGALVKEKYGTDFYILDKFPLTVRPFYTMPDPNDDTYSNSADFFLRGQEILSGGQRIHHAPLLEQRMKEAKIDFEGMEEYLDGFRWGCPPHGGGGVGLERVIMLFLDLGNVRWANLFPRDPKSFPDAQVDRNDAGGHALRGPESSTVEYAASLHVTDAPPPLPPLENLIATYADSNNTAWLDPQWTVWRDAPTGGAVGYCESEGHALAWGRPLCDDAQLHGVIARFLQHVDTELRLKALWACVDEVTEGVLARERGWASVIVAAEERINPTTFEAGRKLAQKIRSARAKGVVPVSVGEGTPGEEVKQEIDRRVREWREGRTGKQVHSTEIRPWDDEVHRKYFYAKDEDGEICAIVVLAQLSRKYGFQFKFSLEFPGAPSGTIELLLAEAISAMAAAGLRSATFGTSATESLTAGENTRLWKAKMMERTYATITKTLGLGSKPQFRAKFGTELDVVYFCYPRNLGFGVGAIHAVTAALTG
;
A
#
# COMPACT_ATOMS: atom_id res chain seq x y z
N MET A 1 -19.48 -20.52 -41.99
CA MET A 1 -20.43 -19.66 -42.72
C MET A 1 -19.82 -19.33 -44.07
N LYS A 2 -20.65 -19.10 -45.09
CA LYS A 2 -20.26 -18.81 -46.48
C LYS A 2 -20.87 -17.48 -46.92
N PRO A 3 -20.36 -16.86 -48.00
CA PRO A 3 -21.05 -15.74 -48.63
C PRO A 3 -22.51 -16.08 -48.96
N GLY A 4 -23.43 -15.16 -48.68
CA GLY A 4 -24.88 -15.33 -48.81
C GLY A 4 -25.60 -15.74 -47.51
N ASP A 5 -24.89 -16.25 -46.50
CA ASP A 5 -25.49 -16.61 -45.21
C ASP A 5 -25.99 -15.36 -44.46
N GLU A 6 -27.21 -15.43 -43.90
CA GLU A 6 -27.69 -14.43 -42.94
C GLU A 6 -27.05 -14.64 -41.57
N VAL A 7 -26.62 -13.54 -40.96
CA VAL A 7 -25.97 -13.55 -39.65
C VAL A 7 -26.61 -12.55 -38.71
N LEU A 8 -26.67 -12.93 -37.43
CA LEU A 8 -27.04 -12.07 -36.32
C LEU A 8 -25.93 -12.16 -35.27
N LEU A 9 -25.27 -11.05 -34.98
CA LEU A 9 -24.17 -11.03 -34.01
C LEU A 9 -24.26 -9.85 -33.04
N ARG A 10 -23.60 -10.01 -31.89
CA ARG A 10 -23.40 -8.95 -30.91
C ARG A 10 -21.92 -8.60 -30.83
N ALA A 11 -21.59 -7.35 -31.10
CA ALA A 11 -20.22 -6.88 -31.15
C ALA A 11 -20.10 -5.45 -30.59
N ARG A 12 -18.86 -5.04 -30.35
CA ARG A 12 -18.52 -3.63 -30.10
C ARG A 12 -18.21 -2.95 -31.43
N ILE A 13 -18.59 -1.68 -31.56
CA ILE A 13 -18.08 -0.81 -32.61
C ILE A 13 -16.61 -0.49 -32.29
N HIS A 14 -15.67 -1.05 -33.05
CA HIS A 14 -14.24 -0.89 -32.82
C HIS A 14 -13.68 0.32 -33.56
N HIS A 15 -14.01 0.42 -34.85
CA HIS A 15 -13.71 1.58 -35.69
C HIS A 15 -14.90 1.91 -36.56
N LEU A 16 -14.96 3.18 -36.98
CA LEU A 16 -15.98 3.68 -37.88
C LEU A 16 -15.34 4.62 -38.90
N ARG A 17 -15.57 4.36 -40.19
CA ARG A 17 -15.11 5.20 -41.29
C ARG A 17 -16.31 5.69 -42.08
N ARG A 18 -16.42 7.01 -42.19
CA ARG A 18 -17.49 7.73 -42.90
C ARG A 18 -17.12 7.86 -44.38
N GLN A 19 -18.04 7.53 -45.29
CA GLN A 19 -17.78 7.60 -46.73
C GLN A 19 -18.96 8.21 -47.49
N GLY A 20 -19.48 9.33 -46.98
CA GLY A 20 -20.57 10.10 -47.59
C GLY A 20 -21.94 9.75 -47.00
N LEU A 21 -23.00 10.30 -47.60
CA LEU A 21 -24.36 10.18 -47.05
C LEU A 21 -24.97 8.77 -47.19
N ASN A 22 -24.45 7.97 -48.12
CA ASN A 22 -25.06 6.71 -48.54
C ASN A 22 -24.26 5.47 -48.09
N LEU A 23 -23.12 5.68 -47.44
CA LEU A 23 -22.14 4.62 -47.21
C LEU A 23 -21.33 4.86 -45.92
N ALA A 24 -21.28 3.85 -45.06
CA ALA A 24 -20.37 3.81 -43.92
C ALA A 24 -19.75 2.42 -43.74
N PHE A 25 -18.51 2.40 -43.25
CA PHE A 25 -17.80 1.19 -42.87
C PHE A 25 -17.67 1.15 -41.35
N VAL A 26 -18.00 0.01 -40.75
CA VAL A 26 -17.90 -0.21 -39.31
C VAL A 26 -17.10 -1.48 -39.05
N VAL A 27 -16.02 -1.39 -38.27
CA VAL A 27 -15.33 -2.58 -37.80
C VAL A 27 -16.01 -3.05 -36.53
N LEU A 28 -16.56 -4.26 -36.56
CA LEU A 28 -17.26 -4.89 -35.45
C LEU A 28 -16.30 -5.86 -34.77
N ARG A 29 -16.12 -5.69 -33.45
CA ARG A 29 -15.22 -6.52 -32.65
C ARG A 29 -15.97 -7.42 -31.68
N HIS A 30 -15.58 -8.69 -31.64
CA HIS A 30 -15.96 -9.65 -30.62
C HIS A 30 -14.71 -10.34 -30.07
N GLN A 31 -14.27 -9.92 -28.87
CA GLN A 31 -13.01 -10.38 -28.26
C GLN A 31 -11.78 -10.15 -29.18
N LEU A 32 -11.10 -11.23 -29.60
CA LEU A 32 -9.95 -11.18 -30.51
C LEU A 32 -10.34 -10.95 -31.96
N ASP A 33 -11.59 -11.24 -32.31
CA ASP A 33 -12.05 -11.22 -33.69
C ASP A 33 -12.63 -9.87 -34.09
N THR A 34 -12.29 -9.42 -35.28
CA THR A 34 -12.86 -8.23 -35.91
C THR A 34 -13.32 -8.56 -37.32
N ILE A 35 -14.47 -8.01 -37.72
CA ILE A 35 -15.03 -8.14 -39.06
C ILE A 35 -15.55 -6.78 -39.53
N GLN A 36 -15.36 -6.48 -40.81
CA GLN A 36 -15.92 -5.27 -41.41
C GLN A 36 -17.42 -5.44 -41.68
N GLY A 37 -18.17 -4.41 -41.38
CA GLY A 37 -19.57 -4.23 -41.74
C GLY A 37 -19.71 -3.08 -42.73
N LEU A 38 -20.38 -3.35 -43.85
CA LEU A 38 -20.76 -2.38 -44.86
C LEU A 38 -22.19 -1.93 -44.62
N VAL A 39 -22.39 -0.63 -44.41
CA VAL A 39 -23.72 -0.02 -44.35
C VAL A 39 -23.94 0.76 -45.64
N LEU A 40 -24.76 0.22 -46.53
CA LEU A 40 -25.07 0.81 -47.82
C LEU A 40 -26.57 1.11 -47.91
N VAL A 41 -26.92 2.35 -48.31
CA VAL A 41 -28.32 2.73 -48.53
C VAL A 41 -28.95 1.83 -49.59
N SER A 42 -30.11 1.28 -49.26
CA SER A 42 -30.86 0.37 -50.11
C SER A 42 -32.36 0.56 -49.88
N ASP A 43 -33.12 0.59 -50.97
CA ASP A 43 -34.57 0.83 -50.94
C ASP A 43 -35.27 -0.20 -50.05
N GLY A 44 -36.07 0.30 -49.11
CA GLY A 44 -36.87 -0.53 -48.19
C GLY A 44 -36.09 -1.23 -47.06
N THR A 45 -34.76 -1.13 -46.99
CA THR A 45 -33.94 -1.83 -45.98
C THR A 45 -33.08 -0.88 -45.14
N VAL A 46 -32.19 -0.11 -45.78
CA VAL A 46 -31.23 0.80 -45.10
C VAL A 46 -31.43 2.22 -45.60
N SER A 47 -31.81 3.14 -44.71
CA SER A 47 -32.02 4.57 -45.04
C SER A 47 -30.77 5.42 -44.79
N GLU A 48 -30.69 6.60 -45.42
CA GLU A 48 -29.65 7.61 -45.10
C GLU A 48 -29.64 7.99 -43.61
N ASN A 49 -30.82 8.02 -42.97
CA ASN A 49 -30.92 8.29 -41.53
C ASN A 49 -30.27 7.19 -40.69
N MET A 50 -30.35 5.93 -41.12
CA MET A 50 -29.66 4.82 -40.45
C MET A 50 -28.15 4.96 -40.58
N VAL A 51 -27.63 5.28 -41.77
CA VAL A 51 -26.20 5.54 -41.99
C VAL A 51 -25.72 6.65 -41.04
N ARG A 52 -26.38 7.82 -41.07
CA ARG A 52 -26.04 8.96 -40.20
C ARG A 52 -26.14 8.64 -38.71
N TRP A 53 -27.10 7.80 -38.31
CA TRP A 53 -27.26 7.37 -36.93
C TRP A 53 -26.07 6.50 -36.49
N ILE A 54 -25.68 5.52 -37.31
CA ILE A 54 -24.50 4.67 -37.06
C ILE A 54 -23.24 5.51 -36.95
N GLU A 55 -23.03 6.46 -37.87
CA GLU A 55 -21.84 7.34 -37.90
C GLU A 55 -21.65 8.20 -36.63
N ARG A 56 -22.71 8.38 -35.84
CA ARG A 56 -22.72 9.16 -34.59
C ARG A 56 -22.60 8.27 -33.35
N LEU A 57 -22.64 6.95 -33.49
CA LEU A 57 -22.48 6.05 -32.35
C LEU A 57 -21.06 6.14 -31.80
N PRO A 58 -20.88 6.30 -30.47
CA PRO A 58 -19.56 6.25 -29.87
C PRO A 58 -18.88 4.90 -30.13
N LEU A 59 -17.57 4.92 -30.36
CA LEU A 59 -16.76 3.70 -30.32
C LEU A 59 -16.95 2.98 -28.98
N GLU A 60 -16.76 1.67 -28.99
CA GLU A 60 -16.99 0.75 -27.87
C GLU A 60 -18.46 0.49 -27.51
N THR A 61 -19.42 1.14 -28.18
CA THR A 61 -20.85 0.84 -28.07
C THR A 61 -21.12 -0.61 -28.47
N ILE A 62 -21.91 -1.33 -27.66
CA ILE A 62 -22.32 -2.70 -27.96
C ILE A 62 -23.57 -2.63 -28.83
N VAL A 63 -23.48 -3.25 -30.00
CA VAL A 63 -24.55 -3.33 -30.98
C VAL A 63 -24.92 -4.77 -31.27
N ARG A 64 -26.19 -4.98 -31.62
CA ARG A 64 -26.70 -6.19 -32.26
C ARG A 64 -26.89 -5.89 -33.74
N VAL A 65 -26.20 -6.62 -34.59
CA VAL A 65 -26.16 -6.41 -36.04
C VAL A 65 -26.73 -7.62 -36.74
N SER A 66 -27.66 -7.39 -37.67
CA SER A 66 -28.11 -8.40 -38.63
C SER A 66 -27.70 -8.00 -40.04
N GLY A 67 -27.31 -8.98 -40.85
CA GLY A 67 -26.84 -8.73 -42.21
C GLY A 67 -26.55 -10.01 -42.97
N VAL A 68 -26.01 -9.85 -44.17
CA VAL A 68 -25.63 -10.97 -45.06
C VAL A 68 -24.12 -10.97 -45.20
N LEU A 69 -23.48 -12.13 -45.09
CA LEU A 69 -22.05 -12.25 -45.36
C LEU A 69 -21.78 -12.15 -46.85
N GLN A 70 -20.74 -11.41 -47.23
CA GLN A 70 -20.29 -11.29 -48.61
C GLN A 70 -18.77 -11.22 -48.70
N ALA A 71 -18.22 -11.45 -49.89
CA ALA A 71 -16.83 -11.14 -50.16
C ALA A 71 -16.64 -9.61 -50.20
N PRO A 72 -15.44 -9.09 -49.87
CA PRO A 72 -15.12 -7.67 -50.05
C PRO A 72 -15.35 -7.25 -51.51
N GLY A 73 -15.75 -5.99 -51.73
CA GLY A 73 -16.18 -5.49 -53.05
C GLY A 73 -15.12 -5.58 -54.17
N ASP A 74 -15.58 -5.46 -55.42
CA ASP A 74 -14.75 -5.61 -56.64
C ASP A 74 -13.46 -4.76 -56.57
N GLY A 75 -12.31 -5.44 -56.68
CA GLY A 75 -10.97 -4.83 -56.62
C GLY A 75 -10.29 -4.84 -55.25
N GLN A 76 -10.96 -5.31 -54.18
CA GLN A 76 -10.34 -5.56 -52.87
C GLN A 76 -10.23 -7.06 -52.60
N SER A 77 -9.01 -7.59 -52.54
CA SER A 77 -8.78 -9.00 -52.23
C SER A 77 -8.88 -9.32 -50.73
N ALA A 78 -8.74 -8.33 -49.85
CA ALA A 78 -8.78 -8.50 -48.40
C ALA A 78 -9.08 -7.20 -47.63
N VAL A 79 -9.74 -7.33 -46.47
CA VAL A 79 -9.92 -6.28 -45.47
C VAL A 79 -8.78 -6.34 -44.46
N HIS A 80 -7.76 -5.50 -44.62
CA HIS A 80 -6.52 -5.59 -43.84
C HIS A 80 -6.62 -5.09 -42.38
N ASN A 81 -7.63 -4.27 -42.07
CA ASN A 81 -7.86 -3.69 -40.73
C ASN A 81 -8.82 -4.52 -39.86
N ALA A 82 -9.14 -5.74 -40.28
CA ALA A 82 -9.96 -6.70 -39.54
C ALA A 82 -9.25 -8.06 -39.47
N THR A 83 -9.55 -8.93 -38.50
CA THR A 83 -8.98 -10.29 -38.46
C THR A 83 -9.65 -11.22 -39.47
N VAL A 84 -10.91 -10.97 -39.79
CA VAL A 84 -11.63 -11.63 -40.88
C VAL A 84 -11.38 -10.85 -42.16
N HIS A 85 -10.39 -11.28 -42.93
CA HIS A 85 -9.92 -10.56 -44.13
C HIS A 85 -10.75 -10.81 -45.39
N ASN A 86 -11.32 -12.02 -45.52
CA ASN A 86 -11.93 -12.50 -46.77
C ASN A 86 -13.45 -12.35 -46.81
N MET A 87 -14.07 -11.76 -45.78
CA MET A 87 -15.51 -11.58 -45.68
C MET A 87 -15.83 -10.26 -44.99
N GLU A 88 -16.98 -9.70 -45.34
CA GLU A 88 -17.62 -8.58 -44.67
C GLU A 88 -19.12 -8.83 -44.51
N ILE A 89 -19.78 -8.01 -43.69
CA ILE A 89 -21.22 -8.08 -43.44
C ILE A 89 -21.91 -6.92 -44.15
N LEU A 90 -22.78 -7.20 -45.11
CA LEU A 90 -23.74 -6.23 -45.61
C LEU A 90 -24.84 -6.05 -44.57
N ILE A 91 -24.79 -4.94 -43.84
CA ILE A 91 -25.64 -4.69 -42.67
C ILE A 91 -27.06 -4.35 -43.13
N LYS A 92 -28.04 -5.14 -42.67
CA LYS A 92 -29.48 -4.91 -42.88
C LYS A 92 -30.11 -4.17 -41.69
N SER A 93 -29.71 -4.50 -40.47
CA SER A 93 -30.18 -3.80 -39.26
C SER A 93 -29.10 -3.72 -38.19
N MET A 94 -29.15 -2.66 -37.39
CA MET A 94 -28.26 -2.45 -36.24
C MET A 94 -29.06 -1.84 -35.09
N HIS A 95 -28.93 -2.43 -33.90
CA HIS A 95 -29.57 -1.93 -32.69
C HIS A 95 -28.53 -1.74 -31.60
N VAL A 96 -28.59 -0.62 -30.89
CA VAL A 96 -27.77 -0.42 -29.68
C VAL A 96 -28.29 -1.34 -28.58
N VAL A 97 -27.41 -2.18 -28.05
CA VAL A 97 -27.67 -3.01 -26.86
C VAL A 97 -27.22 -2.26 -25.61
N SER A 98 -26.07 -1.61 -25.68
CA SER A 98 -25.53 -0.80 -24.59
C SER A 98 -24.65 0.31 -25.15
N GLN A 99 -25.09 1.55 -24.95
CA GLN A 99 -24.36 2.74 -25.37
C GLN A 99 -23.29 3.13 -24.35
N VAL A 100 -22.18 3.68 -24.85
CA VAL A 100 -21.18 4.32 -24.00
C VAL A 100 -21.75 5.63 -23.44
N THR A 101 -21.82 5.73 -22.11
CA THR A 101 -22.29 6.93 -21.38
C THR A 101 -21.17 7.84 -20.90
N LYS A 102 -19.94 7.32 -20.81
CA LYS A 102 -18.72 8.03 -20.44
C LYS A 102 -17.60 7.61 -21.39
N HIS A 103 -16.85 8.58 -21.92
CA HIS A 103 -15.75 8.29 -22.84
C HIS A 103 -14.77 7.27 -22.25
N VAL A 104 -14.37 6.31 -23.08
CA VAL A 104 -13.31 5.36 -22.76
C VAL A 104 -11.99 6.15 -22.70
N PRO A 105 -11.13 5.91 -21.68
CA PRO A 105 -9.99 6.78 -21.39
C PRO A 105 -8.90 6.80 -22.47
N PHE A 106 -8.89 5.81 -23.36
CA PHE A 106 -8.01 5.72 -24.52
C PHE A 106 -8.65 4.84 -25.60
N ASP A 107 -8.11 4.93 -26.81
CA ASP A 107 -8.47 4.06 -27.92
C ASP A 107 -7.94 2.63 -27.69
N ILE A 108 -8.80 1.62 -27.88
CA ILE A 108 -8.45 0.23 -27.61
C ILE A 108 -7.51 -0.36 -28.67
N GLU A 109 -7.55 0.16 -29.90
CA GLU A 109 -6.59 -0.20 -30.95
C GLU A 109 -5.19 0.26 -30.55
N ASN A 110 -5.05 1.52 -30.10
CA ASN A 110 -3.76 2.07 -29.64
C ASN A 110 -3.22 1.32 -28.41
N ALA A 111 -4.10 0.75 -27.58
CA ALA A 111 -3.71 -0.10 -26.45
C ALA A 111 -3.10 -1.45 -26.87
N SER A 112 -3.20 -1.85 -28.14
CA SER A 112 -2.63 -3.09 -28.68
C SER A 112 -1.42 -2.86 -29.60
N ARG A 113 -1.05 -1.60 -29.86
CA ARG A 113 0.04 -1.27 -30.80
C ARG A 113 1.42 -1.47 -30.16
N PRO A 114 2.43 -1.92 -30.94
CA PRO A 114 3.80 -1.96 -30.47
C PRO A 114 4.37 -0.56 -30.23
N GLU A 115 5.39 -0.49 -29.39
CA GLU A 115 6.09 0.75 -29.09
C GLU A 115 6.74 1.38 -30.34
N SER A 116 7.17 0.55 -31.31
CA SER A 116 7.78 1.01 -32.57
C SER A 116 6.84 1.87 -33.42
N ASP A 117 5.52 1.62 -33.38
CA ASP A 117 4.54 2.41 -34.16
C ASP A 117 4.54 3.89 -33.72
N PHE A 118 4.85 4.17 -32.45
CA PHE A 118 4.85 5.52 -31.90
C PHE A 118 6.19 6.25 -32.07
N GLN A 119 7.19 5.60 -32.65
CA GLN A 119 8.49 6.22 -32.98
C GLN A 119 8.48 6.89 -34.37
N ASP A 120 7.48 6.59 -35.19
CA ASP A 120 7.28 7.23 -36.49
C ASP A 120 6.65 8.62 -36.29
N GLU A 121 7.39 9.68 -36.63
CA GLU A 121 6.94 11.08 -36.52
C GLU A 121 5.71 11.38 -37.39
N HIS A 122 5.41 10.55 -38.40
CA HIS A 122 4.22 10.65 -39.24
C HIS A 122 2.99 9.96 -38.63
N PHE A 123 3.15 9.26 -37.51
CA PHE A 123 2.08 8.49 -36.87
C PHE A 123 1.34 9.31 -35.80
N ALA A 124 0.15 9.80 -36.14
CA ALA A 124 -0.63 10.71 -35.29
C ALA A 124 -1.36 10.05 -34.09
N ALA A 125 -1.14 8.77 -33.82
CA ALA A 125 -1.88 8.05 -32.78
C ALA A 125 -1.28 8.26 -31.39
N ARG A 126 -2.14 8.42 -30.37
CA ARG A 126 -1.69 8.66 -29.00
C ARG A 126 -1.25 7.35 -28.32
N ARG A 127 0.01 7.32 -27.89
CA ARG A 127 0.58 6.25 -27.07
C ARG A 127 -0.20 6.06 -25.76
N VAL A 128 -0.48 4.81 -25.40
CA VAL A 128 -1.07 4.44 -24.11
C VAL A 128 0.06 3.98 -23.19
N THR A 129 0.27 4.67 -22.07
CA THR A 129 1.35 4.33 -21.15
C THR A 129 0.99 3.12 -20.28
N PRO A 130 1.96 2.30 -19.81
CA PRO A 130 1.67 1.19 -18.89
C PRO A 130 0.86 1.63 -17.66
N ARG A 131 1.13 2.83 -17.12
CA ARG A 131 0.35 3.42 -16.03
C ARG A 131 -1.13 3.58 -16.39
N ALA A 132 -1.44 4.06 -17.59
CA ALA A 132 -2.82 4.19 -18.07
C ALA A 132 -3.50 2.82 -18.23
N HIS A 133 -2.77 1.81 -18.70
CA HIS A 133 -3.28 0.43 -18.80
C HIS A 133 -3.70 -0.13 -17.44
N PHE A 134 -2.91 0.10 -16.39
CA PHE A 134 -3.20 -0.39 -15.05
C PHE A 134 -4.27 0.46 -14.34
N ALA A 135 -4.26 1.79 -14.51
CA ALA A 135 -5.25 2.69 -13.93
C ALA A 135 -6.66 2.52 -14.53
N HIS A 136 -6.75 2.18 -15.82
CA HIS A 136 -8.01 1.97 -16.52
C HIS A 136 -8.14 0.54 -17.00
N ARG A 137 -7.96 -0.39 -16.06
CA ARG A 137 -7.79 -1.82 -16.35
C ARG A 137 -8.94 -2.43 -17.16
N VAL A 138 -10.19 -2.08 -16.87
CA VAL A 138 -11.36 -2.57 -17.62
C VAL A 138 -11.33 -2.19 -19.11
N ALA A 139 -10.78 -1.01 -19.45
CA ALA A 139 -10.59 -0.62 -20.85
C ALA A 139 -9.42 -1.40 -21.45
N SER A 140 -8.29 -1.47 -20.75
CA SER A 140 -7.10 -2.22 -21.19
C SER A 140 -7.42 -3.69 -21.48
N LEU A 141 -8.21 -4.35 -20.62
CA LEU A 141 -8.57 -5.76 -20.75
C LEU A 141 -9.39 -6.09 -22.01
N ARG A 142 -9.85 -5.07 -22.76
CA ARG A 142 -10.49 -5.26 -24.06
C ARG A 142 -9.50 -5.34 -25.20
N SER A 143 -8.23 -4.98 -25.00
CA SER A 143 -7.21 -5.03 -26.05
C SER A 143 -6.97 -6.48 -26.48
N ALA A 144 -6.66 -6.71 -27.76
CA ALA A 144 -6.45 -8.07 -28.26
C ALA A 144 -5.30 -8.76 -27.50
N THR A 145 -4.22 -8.01 -27.25
CA THR A 145 -3.08 -8.46 -26.44
C THR A 145 -3.49 -8.87 -25.03
N SER A 146 -4.29 -8.05 -24.33
CA SER A 146 -4.69 -8.40 -22.96
C SER A 146 -5.57 -9.66 -22.95
N ILE A 147 -6.53 -9.78 -23.87
CA ILE A 147 -7.37 -10.96 -23.99
C ILE A 147 -6.52 -12.20 -24.27
N ALA A 148 -5.54 -12.10 -25.17
CA ALA A 148 -4.61 -13.18 -25.49
C ALA A 148 -3.79 -13.62 -24.26
N ILE A 149 -3.20 -12.68 -23.52
CA ILE A 149 -2.47 -12.95 -22.27
C ILE A 149 -3.35 -13.70 -21.25
N PHE A 150 -4.62 -13.30 -21.09
CA PHE A 150 -5.50 -13.93 -20.10
C PHE A 150 -6.09 -15.27 -20.55
N ARG A 151 -6.21 -15.52 -21.85
CA ARG A 151 -6.46 -16.87 -22.38
C ARG A 151 -5.27 -17.79 -22.12
N ILE A 152 -4.05 -17.32 -22.37
CA ILE A 152 -2.81 -18.03 -22.05
C ILE A 152 -2.74 -18.31 -20.54
N ARG A 153 -3.07 -17.32 -19.70
CA ARG A 153 -3.12 -17.50 -18.24
C ARG A 153 -4.07 -18.63 -17.82
N ALA A 154 -5.29 -18.64 -18.38
CA ALA A 154 -6.27 -19.68 -18.08
C ALA A 154 -5.78 -21.06 -18.56
N ALA A 155 -5.14 -21.11 -19.74
CA ALA A 155 -4.54 -22.32 -20.29
C ALA A 155 -3.41 -22.86 -19.42
N THR A 156 -2.55 -22.00 -18.88
CA THR A 156 -1.49 -22.38 -17.94
C THR A 156 -2.05 -23.11 -16.73
N CYS A 157 -3.09 -22.57 -16.07
CA CYS A 157 -3.74 -23.24 -14.94
C CYS A 157 -4.39 -24.57 -15.35
N ALA A 158 -5.01 -24.64 -16.53
CA ALA A 158 -5.61 -25.88 -17.02
C ALA A 158 -4.56 -26.95 -17.31
N ALA A 159 -3.43 -26.57 -17.92
CA ALA A 159 -2.32 -27.48 -18.21
C ALA A 159 -1.62 -27.96 -16.93
N PHE A 160 -1.44 -27.07 -15.93
CA PHE A 160 -0.92 -27.45 -14.62
C PHE A 160 -1.77 -28.54 -13.97
N ARG A 161 -3.09 -28.32 -13.87
CA ARG A 161 -4.04 -29.31 -13.32
C ARG A 161 -4.03 -30.61 -14.11
N ALA A 162 -4.22 -30.54 -15.42
CA ALA A 162 -4.28 -31.73 -16.28
C ALA A 162 -3.03 -32.62 -16.17
N HIS A 163 -1.84 -32.02 -16.02
CA HIS A 163 -0.60 -32.77 -15.86
C HIS A 163 -0.49 -33.52 -14.53
N LEU A 164 -0.94 -32.89 -13.44
CA LEU A 164 -0.89 -33.42 -12.09
C LEU A 164 -2.03 -34.40 -11.82
N ASP A 165 -3.24 -34.13 -12.32
CA ASP A 165 -4.38 -35.05 -12.29
C ASP A 165 -4.02 -36.39 -12.94
N ALA A 166 -3.35 -36.35 -14.09
CA ALA A 166 -2.87 -37.54 -14.79
C ALA A 166 -1.82 -38.35 -14.01
N ARG A 167 -1.26 -37.78 -12.93
CA ARG A 167 -0.26 -38.39 -12.03
C ARG A 167 -0.83 -38.69 -10.65
N GLY A 168 -2.15 -38.64 -10.49
CA GLY A 168 -2.82 -38.98 -9.24
C GLY A 168 -2.65 -37.95 -8.12
N PHE A 169 -2.32 -36.70 -8.44
CA PHE A 169 -2.36 -35.63 -7.44
C PHE A 169 -3.81 -35.25 -7.11
N THR A 170 -4.03 -34.79 -5.88
CA THR A 170 -5.32 -34.27 -5.41
C THR A 170 -5.25 -32.74 -5.24
N GLU A 171 -6.20 -32.01 -5.83
CA GLU A 171 -6.34 -30.56 -5.59
C GLU A 171 -6.84 -30.30 -4.17
N ILE A 172 -6.16 -29.45 -3.43
CA ILE A 172 -6.55 -29.01 -2.08
C ILE A 172 -6.89 -27.51 -2.05
N GLN A 173 -7.61 -27.08 -1.02
CA GLN A 173 -7.88 -25.66 -0.74
C GLN A 173 -7.54 -25.36 0.72
N SER A 174 -6.43 -24.67 0.95
CA SER A 174 -5.98 -24.33 2.30
C SER A 174 -6.51 -22.97 2.76
N SER A 175 -6.66 -22.80 4.08
CA SER A 175 -6.96 -21.49 4.68
C SER A 175 -5.88 -20.48 4.33
N LYS A 176 -6.28 -19.24 4.03
CA LYS A 176 -5.37 -18.12 3.82
C LYS A 176 -5.23 -17.23 5.06
N LEU A 177 -5.97 -17.55 6.12
CA LEU A 177 -5.83 -16.96 7.44
C LEU A 177 -5.08 -17.93 8.33
N GLN A 178 -4.01 -17.46 8.96
CA GLN A 178 -3.19 -18.24 9.89
C GLN A 178 -3.01 -17.49 11.22
N GLN A 179 -2.83 -18.26 12.29
CA GLN A 179 -2.56 -17.75 13.64
C GLN A 179 -1.04 -17.56 13.79
N GLY A 180 -0.60 -16.34 14.09
CA GLY A 180 0.82 -16.08 14.40
C GLY A 180 1.79 -16.25 13.23
N ALA A 181 3.09 -16.36 13.54
CA ALA A 181 4.31 -16.06 12.76
C ALA A 181 4.35 -16.38 11.23
N SER A 182 5.24 -15.67 10.52
CA SER A 182 5.61 -15.95 9.13
C SER A 182 6.33 -17.30 9.00
N GLU A 183 6.02 -18.05 7.94
CA GLU A 183 6.74 -19.27 7.52
C GLU A 183 8.25 -19.04 7.31
N SER A 184 8.69 -17.80 7.14
CA SER A 184 10.07 -17.41 6.86
C SER A 184 10.62 -16.31 7.77
N GLY A 185 9.89 -15.93 8.83
CA GLY A 185 10.21 -14.75 9.66
C GLY A 185 10.06 -13.40 8.94
N ALA A 186 9.49 -13.40 7.73
CA ALA A 186 9.26 -12.21 6.92
C ALA A 186 7.99 -11.44 7.36
N SER A 187 7.83 -10.23 6.82
CA SER A 187 6.65 -9.40 7.09
C SER A 187 5.37 -10.04 6.53
N VAL A 188 4.29 -10.04 7.33
CA VAL A 188 2.96 -10.58 6.98
C VAL A 188 1.90 -9.49 7.01
N PHE A 189 0.85 -9.65 6.20
CA PHE A 189 -0.34 -8.80 6.32
C PHE A 189 -1.17 -9.26 7.50
N THR A 190 -1.43 -8.36 8.44
CA THR A 190 -2.25 -8.65 9.62
C THR A 190 -3.73 -8.31 9.35
N VAL A 191 -4.61 -9.14 9.88
CA VAL A 191 -6.07 -9.05 9.75
C VAL A 191 -6.67 -9.08 11.14
N ASN A 192 -7.55 -8.12 11.46
CA ASN A 192 -8.37 -8.20 12.67
C ASN A 192 -9.47 -9.25 12.45
N TYR A 193 -9.38 -10.36 13.16
CA TYR A 193 -10.31 -11.48 13.09
C TYR A 193 -11.11 -11.58 14.38
N PHE A 194 -12.22 -10.83 14.46
CA PHE A 194 -13.11 -10.80 15.63
C PHE A 194 -12.39 -10.46 16.95
N ASN A 195 -11.57 -9.40 16.95
CA ASN A 195 -10.71 -8.99 18.07
C ASN A 195 -9.56 -9.97 18.39
N ARG A 196 -9.25 -10.89 17.48
CA ARG A 196 -8.04 -11.71 17.49
C ARG A 196 -7.16 -11.29 16.31
N GLN A 197 -5.85 -11.44 16.45
CA GLN A 197 -4.94 -11.18 15.34
C GLN A 197 -4.82 -12.44 14.49
N ALA A 198 -5.11 -12.30 13.20
CA ALA A 198 -4.78 -13.29 12.17
C ALA A 198 -3.79 -12.66 11.19
N SER A 199 -3.13 -13.50 10.40
CA SER A 199 -2.25 -13.05 9.31
C SER A 199 -2.66 -13.73 8.01
N LEU A 200 -2.39 -13.07 6.88
CA LEU A 200 -2.52 -13.70 5.57
C LEU A 200 -1.33 -14.62 5.30
N ALA A 201 -1.62 -15.85 4.91
CA ALA A 201 -0.62 -16.86 4.62
C ALA A 201 0.29 -16.43 3.47
N GLN A 202 1.60 -16.50 3.70
CA GLN A 202 2.58 -16.14 2.68
C GLN A 202 2.72 -17.21 1.61
N SER A 203 2.39 -18.46 1.89
CA SER A 203 2.27 -19.52 0.89
C SER A 203 1.42 -20.63 1.50
N PRO A 204 0.99 -21.65 0.72
CA PRO A 204 0.34 -22.81 1.30
C PRO A 204 1.35 -23.85 1.84
N GLN A 205 2.61 -23.48 2.12
CA GLN A 205 3.70 -24.42 2.40
C GLN A 205 3.50 -25.25 3.66
N LEU A 206 2.98 -24.67 4.74
CA LEU A 206 2.66 -25.45 5.93
C LEU A 206 1.49 -26.42 5.66
N ALA A 207 0.42 -25.92 5.03
CA ALA A 207 -0.78 -26.70 4.76
C ALA A 207 -0.52 -27.91 3.85
N LYS A 208 0.27 -27.75 2.77
CA LYS A 208 0.57 -28.85 1.86
C LYS A 208 1.43 -29.94 2.51
N GLN A 209 2.35 -29.59 3.41
CA GLN A 209 3.11 -30.57 4.20
C GLN A 209 2.24 -31.29 5.23
N MET A 210 1.32 -30.58 5.90
CA MET A 210 0.35 -31.20 6.79
C MET A 210 -0.56 -32.19 6.05
N CYS A 211 -0.90 -31.91 4.77
CA CYS A 211 -1.62 -32.88 3.94
C CYS A 211 -0.80 -34.15 3.70
N ILE A 212 0.51 -34.03 3.44
CA ILE A 212 1.40 -35.20 3.35
C ILE A 212 1.41 -35.98 4.67
N ALA A 213 1.55 -35.29 5.81
CA ALA A 213 1.50 -35.91 7.13
C ALA A 213 0.14 -36.57 7.45
N ALA A 214 -0.92 -36.17 6.73
CA ALA A 214 -2.26 -36.74 6.80
C ALA A 214 -2.51 -37.80 5.69
N ASP A 215 -1.46 -38.46 5.22
CA ASP A 215 -1.47 -39.53 4.20
C ASP A 215 -1.96 -39.10 2.80
N MET A 216 -2.03 -37.81 2.50
CA MET A 216 -2.31 -37.33 1.14
C MET A 216 -1.00 -37.31 0.33
N GLU A 217 -0.61 -38.46 -0.22
CA GLU A 217 0.71 -38.66 -0.83
C GLU A 217 1.12 -37.63 -1.90
N ARG A 218 0.17 -37.06 -2.63
CA ARG A 218 0.39 -36.12 -3.74
C ARG A 218 -0.69 -35.05 -3.75
N VAL A 219 -0.33 -33.80 -3.50
CA VAL A 219 -1.28 -32.67 -3.44
C VAL A 219 -0.82 -31.48 -4.25
N TYR A 220 -1.78 -30.71 -4.77
CA TYR A 220 -1.50 -29.41 -5.38
C TYR A 220 -2.56 -28.38 -5.01
N GLU A 221 -2.20 -27.09 -5.11
CA GLU A 221 -3.12 -25.98 -4.91
C GLU A 221 -2.88 -24.88 -5.95
N ILE A 222 -3.95 -24.30 -6.48
CA ILE A 222 -3.91 -23.03 -7.22
C ILE A 222 -4.68 -22.00 -6.41
N GLY A 223 -3.97 -21.06 -5.80
CA GLY A 223 -4.58 -20.13 -4.84
C GLY A 223 -3.85 -18.81 -4.68
N PRO A 224 -4.46 -17.83 -3.99
CA PRO A 224 -3.83 -16.55 -3.70
C PRO A 224 -2.67 -16.72 -2.71
N VAL A 225 -1.61 -15.95 -2.96
CA VAL A 225 -0.37 -15.90 -2.19
C VAL A 225 -0.05 -14.45 -1.88
N PHE A 226 0.33 -14.17 -0.64
CA PHE A 226 0.54 -12.81 -0.14
C PHE A 226 2.01 -12.53 0.22
N ARG A 227 2.48 -11.33 -0.11
CA ARG A 227 3.82 -10.82 0.24
C ARG A 227 3.67 -9.40 0.78
N ALA A 228 4.02 -9.20 2.05
CA ALA A 228 3.85 -7.89 2.71
C ALA A 228 5.08 -6.97 2.60
N GLU A 229 6.10 -7.39 1.86
CA GLU A 229 7.29 -6.58 1.60
C GLU A 229 6.93 -5.32 0.83
N ASN A 230 7.45 -4.17 1.27
CA ASN A 230 7.25 -2.88 0.61
C ASN A 230 8.15 -2.74 -0.63
N SER A 231 7.95 -3.59 -1.62
CA SER A 231 8.72 -3.60 -2.86
C SER A 231 7.87 -3.17 -4.05
N HIS A 232 8.28 -2.09 -4.73
CA HIS A 232 7.57 -1.54 -5.89
C HIS A 232 8.41 -1.66 -7.17
N THR A 233 8.61 -2.88 -7.65
CA THR A 233 9.37 -3.18 -8.87
C THR A 233 8.46 -3.73 -9.98
N GLY A 234 9.00 -3.91 -11.19
CA GLY A 234 8.31 -4.60 -12.28
C GLY A 234 8.15 -6.12 -12.08
N ARG A 235 8.74 -6.69 -11.02
CA ARG A 235 8.76 -8.13 -10.73
C ARG A 235 7.86 -8.55 -9.56
N HIS A 236 7.51 -7.62 -8.68
CA HIS A 236 6.82 -7.93 -7.42
C HIS A 236 5.35 -7.50 -7.43
N LEU A 237 4.52 -8.32 -6.81
CA LEU A 237 3.13 -8.08 -6.45
C LEU A 237 2.97 -8.40 -4.97
N THR A 238 2.05 -7.73 -4.29
CA THR A 238 1.70 -8.03 -2.88
C THR A 238 0.68 -9.16 -2.76
N GLU A 239 -0.08 -9.40 -3.83
CA GLU A 239 -1.00 -10.53 -3.99
C GLU A 239 -0.84 -11.10 -5.40
N PHE A 240 -0.58 -12.41 -5.50
CA PHE A 240 -0.43 -13.13 -6.76
C PHE A 240 -1.01 -14.54 -6.66
N THR A 241 -1.08 -15.29 -7.76
CA THR A 241 -1.56 -16.68 -7.76
C THR A 241 -0.39 -17.65 -7.71
N GLY A 242 -0.31 -18.44 -6.64
CA GLY A 242 0.58 -19.58 -6.54
C GLY A 242 -0.01 -20.82 -7.21
N MET A 243 0.85 -21.59 -7.87
CA MET A 243 0.60 -22.97 -8.26
C MET A 243 1.60 -23.84 -7.51
N ASP A 244 1.12 -24.48 -6.45
CA ASP A 244 1.93 -25.20 -5.48
C ASP A 244 1.67 -26.70 -5.60
N LEU A 245 2.72 -27.50 -5.40
CA LEU A 245 2.59 -28.95 -5.22
C LEU A 245 3.50 -29.45 -4.11
N GLU A 246 3.12 -30.58 -3.52
CA GLU A 246 3.92 -31.36 -2.58
C GLU A 246 3.65 -32.85 -2.84
N GLN A 247 4.66 -33.70 -2.73
CA GLN A 247 4.52 -35.14 -2.86
C GLN A 247 5.48 -35.91 -1.97
N THR A 248 5.14 -37.14 -1.64
CA THR A 248 6.04 -38.12 -1.03
C THR A 248 7.22 -38.46 -1.94
N ILE A 249 8.32 -38.84 -1.32
CA ILE A 249 9.58 -39.25 -1.98
C ILE A 249 9.84 -40.70 -1.63
N ASP A 250 10.06 -41.54 -2.64
CA ASP A 250 10.36 -42.96 -2.43
C ASP A 250 11.87 -43.20 -2.23
N VAL A 251 12.71 -42.60 -3.08
CA VAL A 251 14.16 -42.84 -3.09
C VAL A 251 14.95 -41.54 -3.00
N SER A 252 14.60 -40.53 -3.80
CA SER A 252 15.38 -39.30 -3.93
C SER A 252 14.51 -38.09 -4.22
N TYR A 253 14.85 -36.92 -3.66
CA TYR A 253 14.16 -35.67 -3.96
C TYR A 253 14.27 -35.23 -5.42
N THR A 254 15.16 -35.87 -6.21
CA THR A 254 15.18 -35.70 -7.67
C THR A 254 13.86 -36.09 -8.33
N GLU A 255 13.07 -37.00 -7.74
CA GLU A 255 11.70 -37.32 -8.17
C GLU A 255 10.78 -36.09 -8.14
N VAL A 256 10.95 -35.24 -7.12
CA VAL A 256 10.24 -33.97 -6.98
C VAL A 256 10.68 -33.01 -8.09
N LEU A 257 11.99 -32.89 -8.33
CA LEU A 257 12.52 -32.05 -9.40
C LEU A 257 12.05 -32.51 -10.79
N ASP A 258 11.99 -33.83 -11.02
CA ASP A 258 11.48 -34.42 -12.27
C ASP A 258 9.99 -34.11 -12.48
N THR A 259 9.20 -34.12 -11.40
CA THR A 259 7.78 -33.76 -11.45
C THR A 259 7.57 -32.27 -11.75
N LEU A 260 8.33 -31.40 -11.07
CA LEU A 260 8.31 -29.95 -11.30
C LEU A 260 8.79 -29.59 -12.72
N ASP A 261 9.82 -30.27 -13.23
CA ASP A 261 10.30 -30.13 -14.61
C ASP A 261 9.22 -30.55 -15.62
N GLY A 262 8.60 -31.71 -15.39
CA GLY A 262 7.56 -32.27 -16.24
C GLY A 262 6.34 -31.35 -16.37
N VAL A 263 5.86 -30.77 -15.26
CA VAL A 263 4.69 -29.89 -15.29
C VAL A 263 4.99 -28.58 -16.02
N LEU A 264 6.15 -27.97 -15.81
CA LEU A 264 6.55 -26.75 -16.51
C LEU A 264 6.71 -26.98 -18.01
N LYS A 265 7.38 -28.06 -18.43
CA LYS A 265 7.48 -28.43 -19.85
C LYS A 265 6.13 -28.71 -20.48
N HIS A 266 5.22 -29.37 -19.77
CA HIS A 266 3.87 -29.63 -20.26
C HIS A 266 3.08 -28.33 -20.48
N ILE A 267 3.21 -27.36 -19.57
CA ILE A 267 2.66 -26.02 -19.75
C ILE A 267 3.26 -25.37 -21.01
N PHE A 268 4.60 -25.32 -21.13
CA PHE A 268 5.26 -24.66 -22.26
C PHE A 268 4.86 -25.27 -23.61
N ALA A 269 4.86 -26.60 -23.71
CA ALA A 269 4.43 -27.33 -24.90
C ALA A 269 2.96 -27.03 -25.23
N THR A 270 2.06 -27.13 -24.23
CA THR A 270 0.63 -26.86 -24.42
C THR A 270 0.38 -25.44 -24.95
N LEU A 271 1.08 -24.44 -24.41
CA LEU A 271 0.94 -23.06 -24.85
C LEU A 271 1.44 -22.86 -26.28
N GLN A 272 2.65 -23.36 -26.61
CA GLN A 272 3.20 -23.21 -27.96
C GLN A 272 2.41 -23.96 -29.03
N GLU A 273 1.86 -25.13 -28.70
CA GLU A 273 1.09 -25.97 -29.64
C GLU A 273 -0.36 -25.47 -29.82
N ARG A 274 -1.05 -25.12 -28.73
CA ARG A 274 -2.51 -24.89 -28.76
C ARG A 274 -2.91 -23.42 -28.68
N PHE A 275 -2.03 -22.54 -28.20
CA PHE A 275 -2.29 -21.11 -28.03
C PHE A 275 -1.38 -20.24 -28.92
N ARG A 276 -0.92 -20.80 -30.03
CA ARG A 276 -0.04 -20.12 -31.01
C ARG A 276 -0.62 -18.79 -31.48
N THR A 277 -1.92 -18.75 -31.76
CA THR A 277 -2.61 -17.53 -32.21
C THR A 277 -2.54 -16.44 -31.15
N GLU A 278 -2.83 -16.74 -29.90
CA GLU A 278 -2.70 -15.80 -28.78
C GLU A 278 -1.25 -15.33 -28.61
N ILE A 279 -0.26 -16.22 -28.70
CA ILE A 279 1.15 -15.83 -28.57
C ILE A 279 1.55 -14.88 -29.71
N GLU A 280 1.15 -15.15 -30.96
CA GLU A 280 1.42 -14.26 -32.09
C GLU A 280 0.75 -12.88 -31.93
N ILE A 281 -0.45 -12.82 -31.33
CA ILE A 281 -1.09 -11.54 -30.99
C ILE A 281 -0.25 -10.78 -29.96
N VAL A 282 0.27 -11.47 -28.94
CA VAL A 282 1.12 -10.84 -27.92
C VAL A 282 2.43 -10.35 -28.52
N LYS A 283 3.07 -11.14 -29.39
CA LYS A 283 4.32 -10.77 -30.08
C LYS A 283 4.22 -9.48 -30.90
N ARG A 284 3.03 -9.15 -31.42
CA ARG A 284 2.81 -7.89 -32.14
C ARG A 284 3.00 -6.67 -31.26
N GLN A 285 2.72 -6.76 -29.95
CA GLN A 285 2.89 -5.65 -29.01
C GLN A 285 4.18 -5.79 -28.19
N PHE A 286 4.54 -7.01 -27.83
CA PHE A 286 5.74 -7.36 -27.05
C PHE A 286 6.59 -8.32 -27.88
N PRO A 287 7.43 -7.84 -28.82
CA PRO A 287 8.24 -8.71 -29.66
C PRO A 287 9.19 -9.58 -28.83
N HIS A 288 9.10 -10.91 -29.00
CA HIS A 288 9.96 -11.88 -28.32
C HIS A 288 10.14 -13.17 -29.12
N GLU A 289 11.20 -13.90 -28.84
CA GLU A 289 11.47 -15.23 -29.40
C GLU A 289 10.64 -16.31 -28.71
N ASP A 290 10.32 -17.39 -29.41
CA ASP A 290 9.72 -18.56 -28.74
C ASP A 290 10.69 -19.14 -27.72
N LEU A 291 10.14 -19.66 -26.62
CA LEU A 291 10.92 -20.29 -25.56
C LEU A 291 11.57 -21.58 -26.09
N VAL A 292 12.87 -21.75 -25.81
CA VAL A 292 13.61 -22.97 -26.13
C VAL A 292 13.98 -23.71 -24.85
N TRP A 293 13.71 -25.02 -24.80
CA TRP A 293 14.13 -25.90 -23.71
C TRP A 293 14.66 -27.23 -24.25
N ARG A 294 15.42 -27.95 -23.44
CA ARG A 294 15.98 -29.26 -23.78
C ARG A 294 15.04 -30.39 -23.35
N GLU A 295 15.04 -31.49 -24.10
CA GLU A 295 14.30 -32.72 -23.74
C GLU A 295 14.73 -33.21 -22.34
N LYS A 296 16.04 -33.38 -22.14
CA LYS A 296 16.63 -33.53 -20.80
C LYS A 296 17.01 -32.14 -20.28
N THR A 297 16.31 -31.66 -19.24
CA THR A 297 16.58 -30.33 -18.66
C THR A 297 18.00 -30.26 -18.13
N LEU A 298 18.66 -29.14 -18.42
CA LEU A 298 19.97 -28.85 -17.84
C LEU A 298 19.82 -28.67 -16.34
N ARG A 299 20.55 -29.47 -15.56
CA ARG A 299 20.71 -29.31 -14.12
C ARG A 299 22.16 -28.94 -13.84
N LEU A 300 22.36 -27.81 -13.19
CA LEU A 300 23.65 -27.36 -12.69
C LEU A 300 23.56 -27.32 -11.18
N THR A 301 24.62 -27.68 -10.48
CA THR A 301 24.74 -27.38 -9.05
C THR A 301 24.98 -25.87 -8.85
N PHE A 302 24.64 -25.35 -7.68
CA PHE A 302 24.88 -23.95 -7.32
C PHE A 302 26.34 -23.58 -7.50
N LYS A 303 27.23 -24.48 -7.06
CA LYS A 303 28.68 -24.39 -7.23
C LYS A 303 29.10 -24.27 -8.70
N GLU A 304 28.53 -25.07 -9.60
CA GLU A 304 28.80 -24.96 -11.04
C GLU A 304 28.27 -23.63 -11.62
N GLY A 305 27.13 -23.13 -11.14
CA GLY A 305 26.60 -21.83 -11.52
C GLY A 305 27.52 -20.67 -11.11
N ILE A 306 28.01 -20.70 -9.87
CA ILE A 306 29.00 -19.74 -9.36
C ILE A 306 30.31 -19.81 -10.14
N ALA A 307 30.80 -21.02 -10.44
CA ALA A 307 31.99 -21.20 -11.27
C ALA A 307 31.82 -20.59 -12.67
N MET A 308 30.65 -20.76 -13.31
CA MET A 308 30.36 -20.13 -14.60
C MET A 308 30.37 -18.60 -14.53
N LEU A 309 29.88 -18.00 -13.45
CA LEU A 309 29.93 -16.54 -13.24
C LEU A 309 31.38 -16.06 -13.08
N LYS A 310 32.17 -16.76 -12.27
CA LYS A 310 33.61 -16.45 -12.06
C LYS A 310 34.40 -16.56 -13.36
N GLU A 311 34.21 -17.63 -14.13
CA GLU A 311 34.87 -17.83 -15.44
C GLU A 311 34.51 -16.71 -16.44
N ALA A 312 33.30 -16.16 -16.36
CA ALA A 312 32.85 -15.05 -17.18
C ALA A 312 33.33 -13.67 -16.70
N GLY A 313 34.13 -13.61 -15.61
CA GLY A 313 34.62 -12.38 -15.01
C GLY A 313 33.53 -11.51 -14.37
N TRP A 314 32.43 -12.12 -13.91
CA TRP A 314 31.39 -11.40 -13.19
C TRP A 314 31.85 -11.06 -11.76
N THR A 315 31.56 -9.84 -11.32
CA THR A 315 31.77 -9.35 -9.95
C THR A 315 30.48 -8.75 -9.42
N GLU A 316 30.28 -8.83 -8.12
CA GLU A 316 29.15 -8.19 -7.45
C GLU A 316 29.28 -6.65 -7.46
N GLU A 317 28.22 -5.94 -7.03
CA GLU A 317 28.19 -4.46 -7.06
C GLU A 317 29.29 -3.82 -6.20
N ASP A 318 29.76 -4.51 -5.16
CA ASP A 318 30.86 -4.08 -4.30
C ASP A 318 32.26 -4.48 -4.83
N GLY A 319 32.31 -5.13 -5.99
CA GLY A 319 33.54 -5.61 -6.63
C GLY A 319 34.05 -6.94 -6.10
N SER A 320 33.33 -7.61 -5.19
CA SER A 320 33.66 -8.96 -4.72
C SER A 320 33.36 -10.03 -5.78
N GLU A 321 34.00 -11.20 -5.63
CA GLU A 321 33.66 -12.37 -6.44
C GLU A 321 32.39 -13.05 -5.91
N PRO A 322 31.58 -13.69 -6.78
CA PRO A 322 30.39 -14.42 -6.35
C PRO A 322 30.72 -15.51 -5.32
N SER A 323 29.98 -15.53 -4.22
CA SER A 323 30.17 -16.48 -3.13
C SER A 323 29.47 -17.81 -3.40
N GLU A 324 30.06 -18.92 -2.93
CA GLU A 324 29.40 -20.23 -2.93
C GLU A 324 28.43 -20.40 -1.74
N GLU A 325 28.37 -19.43 -0.81
CA GLU A 325 27.59 -19.48 0.44
C GLU A 325 26.47 -18.42 0.51
N GLU A 326 26.45 -17.47 -0.41
CA GLU A 326 25.45 -16.39 -0.49
C GLU A 326 24.49 -16.60 -1.64
N ASP A 327 23.32 -15.98 -1.59
CA ASP A 327 22.28 -16.12 -2.61
C ASP A 327 22.62 -15.28 -3.86
N LEU A 328 22.06 -15.68 -5.02
CA LEU A 328 22.24 -14.94 -6.26
C LEU A 328 21.36 -13.69 -6.28
N ASN A 329 21.97 -12.51 -6.41
CA ASN A 329 21.20 -11.30 -6.69
C ASN A 329 20.64 -11.31 -8.13
N THR A 330 19.63 -10.49 -8.39
CA THR A 330 18.95 -10.50 -9.68
C THR A 330 19.85 -10.21 -10.88
N PRO A 331 20.83 -9.28 -10.83
CA PRO A 331 21.81 -9.13 -11.90
C PRO A 331 22.61 -10.42 -12.19
N ALA A 332 23.08 -11.12 -11.14
CA ALA A 332 23.81 -12.38 -11.27
C ALA A 332 22.95 -13.49 -11.89
N GLU A 333 21.67 -13.63 -11.48
CA GLU A 333 20.73 -14.58 -12.09
C GLU A 333 20.61 -14.36 -13.62
N LYS A 334 20.46 -13.09 -14.04
CA LYS A 334 20.29 -12.71 -15.45
C LYS A 334 21.55 -13.01 -16.23
N LYS A 335 22.73 -12.73 -15.64
CA LYS A 335 24.02 -13.04 -16.24
C LYS A 335 24.21 -14.54 -16.39
N LEU A 336 23.94 -15.32 -15.34
CA LEU A 336 24.02 -16.78 -15.39
C LEU A 336 23.09 -17.35 -16.46
N GLY A 337 21.84 -16.88 -16.53
CA GLY A 337 20.91 -17.29 -17.57
C GLY A 337 21.39 -16.98 -19.00
N ALA A 338 22.03 -15.83 -19.21
CA ALA A 338 22.62 -15.50 -20.50
C ALA A 338 23.78 -16.45 -20.85
N LEU A 339 24.67 -16.77 -19.89
CA LEU A 339 25.74 -17.75 -20.07
C LEU A 339 25.21 -19.15 -20.36
N VAL A 340 24.14 -19.56 -19.67
CA VAL A 340 23.47 -20.84 -19.91
C VAL A 340 22.87 -20.90 -21.31
N LYS A 341 22.21 -19.81 -21.76
CA LYS A 341 21.66 -19.73 -23.11
C LYS A 341 22.75 -19.80 -24.17
N GLU A 342 23.86 -19.07 -23.98
CA GLU A 342 25.01 -19.07 -24.88
C GLU A 342 25.69 -20.44 -24.98
N LYS A 343 25.96 -21.08 -23.83
CA LYS A 343 26.70 -22.34 -23.75
C LYS A 343 25.86 -23.58 -24.09
N TYR A 344 24.59 -23.59 -23.69
CA TYR A 344 23.74 -24.79 -23.73
C TYR A 344 22.48 -24.63 -24.59
N GLY A 345 22.21 -23.44 -25.15
CA GLY A 345 21.09 -23.21 -26.07
C GLY A 345 19.71 -23.39 -25.45
N THR A 346 19.53 -23.09 -24.16
CA THR A 346 18.26 -23.27 -23.45
C THR A 346 17.88 -22.01 -22.66
N ASP A 347 16.60 -21.64 -22.69
CA ASP A 347 16.03 -20.58 -21.85
C ASP A 347 15.56 -21.13 -20.48
N PHE A 348 15.50 -22.46 -20.33
CA PHE A 348 15.00 -23.15 -19.13
C PHE A 348 16.05 -24.11 -18.56
N TYR A 349 16.35 -23.98 -17.27
CA TYR A 349 17.30 -24.83 -16.56
C TYR A 349 17.00 -24.87 -15.05
N ILE A 350 17.62 -25.82 -14.36
CA ILE A 350 17.51 -26.01 -12.91
C ILE A 350 18.89 -25.75 -12.30
N LEU A 351 18.92 -24.94 -11.24
CA LEU A 351 20.07 -24.79 -10.37
C LEU A 351 19.77 -25.56 -9.08
N ASP A 352 20.57 -26.57 -8.75
CA ASP A 352 20.36 -27.52 -7.67
C ASP A 352 21.43 -27.33 -6.58
N LYS A 353 21.23 -27.89 -5.39
CA LYS A 353 22.22 -27.86 -4.29
C LYS A 353 22.56 -26.45 -3.82
N PHE A 354 21.54 -25.67 -3.47
CA PHE A 354 21.76 -24.33 -2.91
C PHE A 354 22.33 -24.37 -1.48
N PRO A 355 23.06 -23.32 -1.06
CA PRO A 355 23.58 -23.20 0.30
C PRO A 355 22.46 -23.29 1.33
N LEU A 356 22.66 -24.06 2.39
CA LEU A 356 21.63 -24.29 3.41
C LEU A 356 21.28 -23.01 4.20
N THR A 357 22.23 -22.07 4.30
CA THR A 357 22.12 -20.80 5.03
C THR A 357 21.11 -19.83 4.44
N VAL A 358 20.90 -19.87 3.11
CA VAL A 358 19.97 -18.97 2.39
C VAL A 358 18.58 -19.56 2.24
N ARG A 359 18.36 -20.79 2.73
CA ARG A 359 17.11 -21.53 2.56
C ARG A 359 16.24 -21.53 3.82
N PRO A 360 14.92 -21.66 3.69
CA PRO A 360 14.00 -21.72 4.83
C PRO A 360 14.31 -22.88 5.78
N PHE A 361 13.90 -22.74 7.05
CA PHE A 361 14.19 -23.69 8.13
C PHE A 361 13.76 -25.14 7.83
N TYR A 362 12.69 -25.33 7.06
CA TYR A 362 12.13 -26.63 6.72
C TYR A 362 12.90 -27.37 5.61
N THR A 363 13.97 -26.78 5.07
CA THR A 363 14.76 -27.36 3.96
C THR A 363 15.69 -28.46 4.45
N MET A 364 15.66 -29.62 3.80
CA MET A 364 16.55 -30.74 4.15
C MET A 364 18.03 -30.44 3.79
N PRO A 365 18.98 -30.57 4.72
CA PRO A 365 20.42 -30.52 4.44
C PRO A 365 20.86 -31.60 3.44
N ASP A 366 21.92 -31.35 2.69
CA ASP A 366 22.53 -32.40 1.86
C ASP A 366 23.21 -33.44 2.76
N PRO A 367 22.99 -34.75 2.54
CA PRO A 367 23.62 -35.79 3.35
C PRO A 367 25.15 -35.90 3.19
N ASN A 368 25.74 -35.33 2.14
CA ASN A 368 27.17 -35.43 1.84
C ASN A 368 27.96 -34.16 2.17
N ASP A 369 27.29 -33.00 2.28
CA ASP A 369 27.91 -31.70 2.56
C ASP A 369 26.91 -30.78 3.27
N ASP A 370 27.12 -30.54 4.56
CA ASP A 370 26.23 -29.76 5.42
C ASP A 370 26.20 -28.26 5.08
N THR A 371 27.09 -27.80 4.21
CA THR A 371 27.05 -26.45 3.61
C THR A 371 25.86 -26.28 2.68
N TYR A 372 25.44 -27.35 2.01
CA TYR A 372 24.40 -27.34 0.98
C TYR A 372 23.11 -28.01 1.44
N SER A 373 22.09 -27.91 0.61
CA SER A 373 20.76 -28.42 0.88
C SER A 373 20.19 -29.16 -0.32
N ASN A 374 19.21 -30.03 -0.08
CA ASN A 374 18.40 -30.67 -1.11
C ASN A 374 17.30 -29.71 -1.62
N SER A 375 17.73 -28.55 -2.11
CA SER A 375 16.87 -27.52 -2.70
C SER A 375 17.37 -27.10 -4.07
N ALA A 376 16.44 -26.69 -4.92
CA ALA A 376 16.71 -26.27 -6.28
C ALA A 376 15.75 -25.16 -6.71
N ASP A 377 16.27 -24.26 -7.56
CA ASP A 377 15.50 -23.22 -8.20
C ASP A 377 15.46 -23.45 -9.71
N PHE A 378 14.31 -23.17 -10.32
CA PHE A 378 14.12 -23.29 -11.76
C PHE A 378 14.11 -21.91 -12.37
N PHE A 379 14.86 -21.76 -13.45
CA PHE A 379 15.08 -20.48 -14.11
C PHE A 379 14.46 -20.47 -15.50
N LEU A 380 13.78 -19.38 -15.82
CA LEU A 380 13.23 -19.11 -17.14
C LEU A 380 13.75 -17.76 -17.63
N ARG A 381 14.48 -17.75 -18.75
CA ARG A 381 15.16 -16.56 -19.28
C ARG A 381 16.03 -15.84 -18.22
N GLY A 382 16.78 -16.64 -17.45
CA GLY A 382 17.71 -16.13 -16.44
C GLY A 382 17.05 -15.47 -15.23
N GLN A 383 15.80 -15.82 -14.92
CA GLN A 383 15.10 -15.36 -13.73
C GLN A 383 14.39 -16.53 -13.07
N GLU A 384 14.46 -16.61 -11.74
CA GLU A 384 13.79 -17.65 -10.96
C GLU A 384 12.27 -17.62 -11.21
N ILE A 385 11.65 -18.79 -11.39
CA ILE A 385 10.18 -18.95 -11.48
C ILE A 385 9.61 -19.90 -10.43
N LEU A 386 10.45 -20.70 -9.80
CA LEU A 386 10.07 -21.76 -8.87
C LEU A 386 11.25 -22.00 -7.94
N SER A 387 10.95 -22.05 -6.64
CA SER A 387 11.84 -22.63 -5.64
C SER A 387 11.20 -23.89 -5.04
N GLY A 388 12.00 -24.95 -4.93
CA GLY A 388 11.52 -26.26 -4.52
C GLY A 388 12.62 -27.14 -3.92
N GLY A 389 12.24 -28.30 -3.40
CA GLY A 389 13.19 -29.23 -2.78
C GLY A 389 12.57 -30.16 -1.78
N GLN A 390 13.43 -30.92 -1.10
CA GLN A 390 13.05 -31.82 -0.03
C GLN A 390 12.79 -31.05 1.27
N ARG A 391 11.75 -31.47 1.99
CA ARG A 391 11.42 -30.95 3.31
C ARG A 391 11.91 -31.88 4.41
N ILE A 392 12.15 -31.31 5.59
CA ILE A 392 12.49 -32.08 6.78
C ILE A 392 11.21 -32.75 7.29
N HIS A 393 11.16 -34.07 7.20
CA HIS A 393 10.05 -34.89 7.69
C HIS A 393 10.29 -35.42 9.12
N HIS A 394 11.53 -35.37 9.62
CA HIS A 394 11.91 -35.85 10.95
C HIS A 394 11.78 -34.73 12.00
N ALA A 395 10.80 -34.84 12.90
CA ALA A 395 10.43 -33.78 13.84
C ALA A 395 11.62 -33.23 14.69
N PRO A 396 12.49 -34.04 15.31
CA PRO A 396 13.63 -33.51 16.07
C PRO A 396 14.57 -32.62 15.25
N LEU A 397 14.80 -32.97 13.96
CA LEU A 397 15.63 -32.16 13.07
C LEU A 397 14.91 -30.87 12.68
N LEU A 398 13.60 -30.94 12.41
CA LEU A 398 12.77 -29.78 12.08
C LEU A 398 12.77 -28.77 13.23
N GLU A 399 12.55 -29.24 14.46
CA GLU A 399 12.58 -28.40 15.66
C GLU A 399 13.96 -27.79 15.92
N GLN A 400 15.04 -28.54 15.65
CA GLN A 400 16.40 -28.01 15.73
C GLN A 400 16.59 -26.85 14.74
N ARG A 401 16.19 -27.04 13.48
CA ARG A 401 16.31 -26.02 12.43
C ARG A 401 15.44 -24.80 12.69
N MET A 402 14.24 -24.97 13.25
CA MET A 402 13.41 -23.86 13.71
C MET A 402 14.12 -23.02 14.78
N LYS A 403 14.79 -23.66 15.76
CA LYS A 403 15.57 -22.95 16.78
C LYS A 403 16.74 -22.18 16.18
N GLU A 404 17.48 -22.80 15.26
CA GLU A 404 18.60 -22.17 14.55
C GLU A 404 18.14 -20.95 13.75
N ALA A 405 16.99 -21.07 13.06
CA ALA A 405 16.37 -20.01 12.28
C ALA A 405 15.60 -18.97 13.12
N LYS A 406 15.56 -19.13 14.47
CA LYS A 406 14.84 -18.25 15.41
C LYS A 406 13.34 -18.11 15.08
N ILE A 407 12.73 -19.19 14.60
CA ILE A 407 11.28 -19.26 14.37
C ILE A 407 10.59 -19.54 15.70
N ASP A 408 9.54 -18.78 16.00
CA ASP A 408 8.73 -18.98 17.19
C ASP A 408 7.92 -20.28 17.09
N PHE A 409 7.84 -21.02 18.19
CA PHE A 409 7.05 -22.24 18.28
C PHE A 409 5.56 -21.94 18.50
N GLU A 410 5.24 -20.77 19.05
CA GLU A 410 3.87 -20.37 19.35
C GLU A 410 3.05 -20.22 18.05
N GLY A 411 2.00 -21.05 17.92
CA GLY A 411 1.13 -21.09 16.73
C GLY A 411 1.53 -22.10 15.66
N MET A 412 2.61 -22.86 15.87
CA MET A 412 3.11 -23.91 14.94
C MET A 412 2.87 -25.33 15.48
N GLU A 413 2.12 -25.49 16.57
CA GLU A 413 1.92 -26.77 17.25
C GLU A 413 1.27 -27.80 16.32
N GLU A 414 0.21 -27.41 15.61
CA GLU A 414 -0.50 -28.29 14.67
C GLU A 414 0.41 -28.75 13.52
N TYR A 415 1.21 -27.82 12.98
CA TYR A 415 2.19 -28.13 11.94
C TYR A 415 3.21 -29.15 12.45
N LEU A 416 3.82 -28.92 13.62
CA LEU A 416 4.83 -29.81 14.21
C LEU A 416 4.28 -31.19 14.59
N ASP A 417 3.07 -31.23 15.13
CA ASP A 417 2.41 -32.47 15.55
C ASP A 417 2.21 -33.45 14.39
N GLY A 418 1.91 -32.93 13.18
CA GLY A 418 1.87 -33.75 11.97
C GLY A 418 3.16 -34.55 11.73
N PHE A 419 4.33 -33.94 11.96
CA PHE A 419 5.61 -34.64 11.81
C PHE A 419 5.93 -35.56 12.99
N ARG A 420 5.46 -35.22 14.20
CA ARG A 420 5.64 -36.05 15.41
C ARG A 420 4.81 -37.34 15.35
N TRP A 421 3.67 -37.31 14.67
CA TRP A 421 2.83 -38.50 14.45
C TRP A 421 3.36 -39.43 13.36
N GLY A 422 4.41 -39.02 12.65
CA GLY A 422 5.03 -39.75 11.56
C GLY A 422 4.66 -39.12 10.23
N CYS A 423 5.66 -38.54 9.56
CA CYS A 423 5.51 -37.95 8.24
C CYS A 423 6.52 -38.62 7.28
N PRO A 424 6.09 -39.10 6.10
CA PRO A 424 7.00 -39.69 5.12
C PRO A 424 7.98 -38.64 4.55
N PRO A 425 9.14 -39.05 4.01
CA PRO A 425 9.97 -38.15 3.21
C PRO A 425 9.15 -37.51 2.09
N HIS A 426 9.27 -36.20 1.92
CA HIS A 426 8.49 -35.47 0.93
C HIS A 426 9.23 -34.22 0.46
N GLY A 427 8.73 -33.67 -0.64
CA GLY A 427 9.21 -32.42 -1.21
C GLY A 427 8.21 -31.82 -2.17
N GLY A 428 8.46 -30.57 -2.53
CA GLY A 428 7.54 -29.81 -3.35
C GLY A 428 8.16 -28.55 -3.89
N GLY A 429 7.31 -27.73 -4.49
CA GLY A 429 7.69 -26.44 -5.05
C GLY A 429 6.49 -25.52 -5.19
N GLY A 430 6.76 -24.22 -5.24
CA GLY A 430 5.75 -23.19 -5.49
C GLY A 430 6.10 -22.41 -6.75
N VAL A 431 5.12 -22.21 -7.63
CA VAL A 431 5.28 -21.48 -8.89
C VAL A 431 4.41 -20.23 -8.88
N GLY A 432 5.00 -19.06 -9.11
CA GLY A 432 4.23 -17.84 -9.35
C GLY A 432 3.64 -17.84 -10.75
N LEU A 433 2.31 -17.99 -10.88
CA LEU A 433 1.61 -18.05 -12.17
C LEU A 433 1.90 -16.82 -13.04
N GLU A 434 1.76 -15.63 -12.47
CA GLU A 434 2.01 -14.36 -13.17
C GLU A 434 3.47 -14.27 -13.65
N ARG A 435 4.42 -14.81 -12.89
CA ARG A 435 5.85 -14.76 -13.18
C ARG A 435 6.23 -15.69 -14.33
N VAL A 436 5.66 -16.91 -14.36
CA VAL A 436 5.82 -17.83 -15.51
C VAL A 436 5.30 -17.19 -16.79
N ILE A 437 4.11 -16.58 -16.76
CA ILE A 437 3.52 -15.94 -17.95
C ILE A 437 4.34 -14.73 -18.38
N MET A 438 4.79 -13.90 -17.42
CA MET A 438 5.64 -12.74 -17.70
C MET A 438 6.91 -13.14 -18.45
N LEU A 439 7.56 -14.23 -18.06
CA LEU A 439 8.84 -14.67 -18.64
C LEU A 439 8.65 -15.52 -19.90
N PHE A 440 7.58 -16.30 -19.99
CA PHE A 440 7.23 -17.05 -21.20
C PHE A 440 6.95 -16.09 -22.38
N LEU A 441 6.19 -15.01 -22.13
CA LEU A 441 5.80 -14.00 -23.13
C LEU A 441 6.71 -12.76 -23.16
N ASP A 442 7.76 -12.74 -22.34
CA ASP A 442 8.70 -11.61 -22.17
C ASP A 442 8.03 -10.23 -22.00
N LEU A 443 7.07 -10.12 -21.08
CA LEU A 443 6.23 -8.92 -20.91
C LEU A 443 6.94 -7.75 -20.21
N GLY A 444 8.14 -7.98 -19.65
CA GLY A 444 8.94 -7.00 -18.91
C GLY A 444 8.37 -6.52 -17.55
N ASN A 445 7.07 -6.65 -17.30
CA ASN A 445 6.42 -6.29 -16.04
C ASN A 445 5.30 -7.28 -15.67
N VAL A 446 5.37 -7.83 -14.46
CA VAL A 446 4.47 -8.88 -13.96
C VAL A 446 3.00 -8.43 -13.91
N ARG A 447 2.76 -7.11 -13.77
CA ARG A 447 1.41 -6.53 -13.75
C ARG A 447 0.64 -6.76 -15.04
N TRP A 448 1.31 -7.01 -16.16
CA TRP A 448 0.65 -7.39 -17.42
C TRP A 448 -0.04 -8.75 -17.33
N ALA A 449 0.55 -9.70 -16.59
CA ALA A 449 0.04 -11.05 -16.40
C ALA A 449 -1.01 -11.17 -15.28
N ASN A 450 -1.27 -10.10 -14.51
CA ASN A 450 -2.29 -10.08 -13.46
C ASN A 450 -3.53 -9.27 -13.90
N LEU A 451 -4.74 -9.80 -13.70
CA LEU A 451 -5.98 -9.12 -14.10
C LEU A 451 -6.15 -7.76 -13.40
N PHE A 452 -5.93 -7.71 -12.10
CA PHE A 452 -6.07 -6.52 -11.26
C PHE A 452 -4.90 -6.47 -10.27
N PRO A 453 -3.72 -6.00 -10.72
CA PRO A 453 -2.51 -6.09 -9.93
C PRO A 453 -2.66 -5.41 -8.56
N ARG A 454 -2.01 -6.00 -7.56
CA ARG A 454 -1.83 -5.43 -6.23
C ARG A 454 -0.35 -5.29 -5.93
N ASP A 455 0.02 -4.11 -5.47
CA ASP A 455 1.36 -3.71 -5.05
C ASP A 455 1.21 -2.69 -3.91
N PRO A 456 2.31 -2.23 -3.28
CA PRO A 456 2.23 -1.31 -2.13
C PRO A 456 1.53 0.02 -2.42
N LYS A 457 1.31 0.39 -3.69
CA LYS A 457 0.68 1.67 -4.10
C LYS A 457 -0.71 1.47 -4.72
N SER A 458 -1.27 0.27 -4.63
CA SER A 458 -2.53 -0.08 -5.30
C SER A 458 -3.77 0.47 -4.61
N PHE A 459 -3.68 0.74 -3.31
CA PHE A 459 -4.68 1.50 -2.57
C PHE A 459 -4.13 2.91 -2.32
N PRO A 460 -5.00 3.92 -2.28
CA PRO A 460 -4.56 5.24 -1.82
C PRO A 460 -3.94 5.08 -0.43
N ASP A 461 -2.89 5.86 -0.14
CA ASP A 461 -2.53 6.11 1.25
C ASP A 461 -3.82 6.46 1.98
N ALA A 462 -4.07 5.83 3.11
CA ALA A 462 -5.32 6.01 3.83
C ALA A 462 -5.52 7.51 4.11
N GLN A 463 -6.29 8.18 3.25
CA GLN A 463 -7.30 9.08 3.75
C GLN A 463 -8.17 8.19 4.62
N VAL A 464 -7.87 8.22 5.92
CA VAL A 464 -8.53 7.48 6.99
C VAL A 464 -10.03 7.39 6.68
N ASP A 465 -10.46 6.23 6.19
CA ASP A 465 -11.87 5.96 5.96
C ASP A 465 -12.57 6.09 7.31
N ARG A 466 -13.58 6.96 7.35
CA ARG A 466 -14.17 7.49 8.59
C ARG A 466 -15.06 6.48 9.32
N ASN A 467 -15.27 5.29 8.78
CA ASN A 467 -16.19 4.29 9.32
C ASN A 467 -15.44 2.98 9.64
N ASP A 468 -15.50 2.60 10.92
CA ASP A 468 -15.00 1.34 11.53
C ASP A 468 -13.49 1.11 11.72
N ALA A 469 -12.98 0.58 12.83
CA ALA A 469 -13.39 0.53 14.24
C ALA A 469 -12.16 -0.01 15.02
N GLY A 470 -11.51 0.83 15.82
CA GLY A 470 -10.68 0.43 16.95
C GLY A 470 -11.23 1.19 18.15
N GLY A 471 -11.74 0.46 19.14
CA GLY A 471 -12.72 0.92 20.13
C GLY A 471 -12.31 2.17 20.91
N HIS A 472 -13.19 3.18 20.87
CA HIS A 472 -13.69 3.99 22.01
C HIS A 472 -15.05 4.57 21.55
N ALA A 473 -16.11 4.18 22.24
CA ALA A 473 -17.51 4.30 21.83
C ALA A 473 -18.13 5.70 22.10
N LEU A 474 -17.53 6.77 21.57
CA LEU A 474 -17.98 8.15 21.86
C LEU A 474 -18.41 8.99 20.65
N ARG A 475 -18.49 8.42 19.44
CA ARG A 475 -18.84 9.23 18.26
C ARG A 475 -20.30 9.05 17.87
N GLY A 476 -21.20 9.47 18.76
CA GLY A 476 -22.60 9.65 18.39
C GLY A 476 -22.79 10.91 17.52
N PRO A 477 -24.02 11.13 17.00
CA PRO A 477 -24.40 12.26 16.15
C PRO A 477 -23.95 13.64 16.67
N GLU A 478 -23.92 13.79 17.99
CA GLU A 478 -23.56 15.01 18.72
C GLU A 478 -22.12 15.48 18.51
N SER A 479 -21.27 14.66 17.90
CA SER A 479 -19.86 14.98 17.60
C SER A 479 -19.60 15.35 16.14
N SER A 480 -20.64 15.38 15.29
CA SER A 480 -20.54 15.59 13.85
C SER A 480 -20.97 17.00 13.41
N THR A 481 -20.08 17.75 12.73
CA THR A 481 -20.45 19.06 12.14
C THR A 481 -21.29 18.91 10.88
N VAL A 482 -21.27 17.73 10.25
CA VAL A 482 -22.13 17.42 9.09
C VAL A 482 -23.55 17.13 9.56
N GLU A 483 -23.71 16.31 10.60
CA GLU A 483 -25.03 15.98 11.15
C GLU A 483 -25.65 17.18 11.86
N TYR A 484 -24.85 17.99 12.56
CA TYR A 484 -25.30 19.27 13.09
C TYR A 484 -25.85 20.16 11.96
N ALA A 485 -25.10 20.37 10.89
CA ALA A 485 -25.55 21.20 9.76
C ALA A 485 -26.84 20.65 9.12
N ALA A 486 -26.96 19.32 8.98
CA ALA A 486 -28.17 18.69 8.46
C ALA A 486 -29.38 18.89 9.38
N SER A 487 -29.18 18.83 10.70
CA SER A 487 -30.25 18.96 11.69
C SER A 487 -30.85 20.36 11.80
N LEU A 488 -30.11 21.41 11.40
CA LEU A 488 -30.61 22.79 11.35
C LEU A 488 -31.85 22.96 10.43
N HIS A 489 -32.09 22.03 9.51
CA HIS A 489 -33.23 22.07 8.58
C HIS A 489 -34.42 21.21 9.01
N VAL A 490 -34.34 20.54 10.16
CA VAL A 490 -35.33 19.52 10.58
C VAL A 490 -36.13 19.94 11.82
N THR A 491 -35.60 20.81 12.68
CA THR A 491 -36.24 21.20 13.96
C THR A 491 -36.59 22.70 14.01
N ASP A 492 -37.69 23.05 14.69
CA ASP A 492 -38.14 24.44 14.86
C ASP A 492 -37.20 25.31 15.72
N ALA A 493 -36.31 24.67 16.48
CA ALA A 493 -35.24 25.32 17.25
C ALA A 493 -33.88 24.72 16.85
N PRO A 494 -32.80 25.53 16.74
CA PRO A 494 -31.48 25.02 16.41
C PRO A 494 -30.97 24.10 17.52
N PRO A 495 -30.38 22.94 17.19
CA PRO A 495 -29.81 22.05 18.19
C PRO A 495 -28.64 22.70 18.91
N PRO A 496 -28.28 22.22 20.11
CA PRO A 496 -27.10 22.70 20.82
C PRO A 496 -25.85 22.48 19.95
N LEU A 497 -24.92 23.43 20.02
CA LEU A 497 -23.63 23.30 19.33
C LEU A 497 -22.88 22.06 19.84
N PRO A 498 -22.16 21.33 18.96
CA PRO A 498 -21.32 20.21 19.37
C PRO A 498 -20.34 20.63 20.49
N PRO A 499 -20.18 19.85 21.57
CA PRO A 499 -19.18 20.13 22.61
C PRO A 499 -17.78 20.27 22.01
N LEU A 500 -16.97 21.20 22.54
CA LEU A 500 -15.66 21.50 21.95
C LEU A 500 -14.70 20.31 22.10
N GLU A 501 -14.76 19.64 23.24
CA GLU A 501 -14.02 18.44 23.59
C GLU A 501 -14.29 17.32 22.56
N ASN A 502 -15.56 17.13 22.20
CA ASN A 502 -15.97 16.15 21.19
C ASN A 502 -15.45 16.53 19.79
N LEU A 503 -15.48 17.82 19.45
CA LEU A 503 -14.90 18.31 18.19
C LEU A 503 -13.39 18.09 18.15
N ILE A 504 -12.69 18.25 19.28
CA ILE A 504 -11.26 17.96 19.40
C ILE A 504 -11.05 16.46 19.18
N ALA A 505 -11.71 15.61 19.94
CA ALA A 505 -11.61 14.16 19.78
C ALA A 505 -12.02 13.67 18.38
N THR A 506 -12.77 14.46 17.60
CA THR A 506 -13.26 14.09 16.26
C THR A 506 -12.38 14.60 15.12
N TYR A 507 -12.02 15.89 15.13
CA TYR A 507 -11.37 16.59 14.01
C TYR A 507 -9.97 17.13 14.34
N ALA A 508 -9.58 17.21 15.62
CA ALA A 508 -8.34 17.87 16.00
C ALA A 508 -7.08 17.07 15.69
N ASP A 509 -5.99 17.83 15.58
CA ASP A 509 -4.64 17.41 15.90
C ASP A 509 -4.20 18.00 17.27
N SER A 510 -3.00 17.69 17.73
CA SER A 510 -2.46 18.10 19.05
C SER A 510 -2.52 19.60 19.36
N ASN A 511 -2.43 20.48 18.36
CA ASN A 511 -2.48 21.92 18.58
C ASN A 511 -3.83 22.40 19.08
N ASN A 512 -4.94 21.76 18.67
CA ASN A 512 -6.29 22.16 19.06
C ASN A 512 -6.61 21.81 20.52
N THR A 513 -5.90 20.86 21.13
CA THR A 513 -6.08 20.53 22.55
C THR A 513 -5.69 21.70 23.46
N ALA A 514 -5.09 22.75 22.90
CA ALA A 514 -4.84 24.01 23.59
C ALA A 514 -6.09 24.85 23.82
N TRP A 515 -7.13 24.69 23.01
CA TRP A 515 -8.32 25.54 23.03
C TRP A 515 -9.20 25.39 24.28
N LEU A 516 -8.92 24.37 25.12
CA LEU A 516 -9.56 24.20 26.42
C LEU A 516 -8.97 25.11 27.50
N ASP A 517 -7.81 25.73 27.24
CA ASP A 517 -7.15 26.66 28.14
C ASP A 517 -7.78 28.06 28.01
N PRO A 518 -8.12 28.75 29.13
CA PRO A 518 -8.74 30.08 29.12
C PRO A 518 -8.02 31.16 28.32
N GLN A 519 -6.73 31.01 28.01
CA GLN A 519 -6.00 31.96 27.16
C GLN A 519 -6.48 31.96 25.69
N TRP A 520 -7.21 30.93 25.27
CA TRP A 520 -7.75 30.81 23.91
C TRP A 520 -9.22 31.19 23.86
N THR A 521 -9.56 32.07 22.93
CA THR A 521 -10.95 32.34 22.54
C THR A 521 -11.34 31.36 21.45
N VAL A 522 -12.50 30.71 21.58
CA VAL A 522 -13.01 29.75 20.59
C VAL A 522 -14.19 30.36 19.83
N TRP A 523 -13.97 30.73 18.59
CA TRP A 523 -15.02 31.15 17.68
C TRP A 523 -15.80 29.93 17.17
N ARG A 524 -17.14 30.02 17.14
CA ARG A 524 -18.04 28.93 16.71
C ARG A 524 -18.77 29.32 15.41
N ASP A 525 -18.68 28.45 14.41
CA ASP A 525 -19.32 28.66 13.11
C ASP A 525 -20.79 28.20 13.13
N ALA A 526 -21.72 29.13 13.25
CA ALA A 526 -23.15 28.81 13.40
C ALA A 526 -23.74 27.89 12.29
N PRO A 527 -23.40 28.02 11.00
CA PRO A 527 -23.96 27.15 9.96
C PRO A 527 -23.50 25.68 10.00
N THR A 528 -22.34 25.40 10.59
CA THR A 528 -21.74 24.05 10.58
C THR A 528 -21.54 23.46 11.98
N GLY A 529 -21.61 24.29 13.02
CA GLY A 529 -21.24 23.92 14.38
C GLY A 529 -19.73 23.81 14.60
N GLY A 530 -18.91 24.10 13.57
CA GLY A 530 -17.45 24.03 13.65
C GLY A 530 -16.84 25.08 14.59
N ALA A 531 -15.53 24.98 14.81
CA ALA A 531 -14.82 25.88 15.71
C ALA A 531 -13.42 26.29 15.22
N VAL A 532 -13.00 27.50 15.58
CA VAL A 532 -11.62 28.01 15.40
C VAL A 532 -11.16 28.67 16.70
N GLY A 533 -10.12 28.14 17.32
CA GLY A 533 -9.45 28.73 18.47
C GLY A 533 -8.41 29.76 18.04
N TYR A 534 -8.44 30.92 18.69
CA TYR A 534 -7.51 32.01 18.46
C TYR A 534 -7.24 32.80 19.74
N CYS A 535 -6.16 33.57 19.76
CA CYS A 535 -5.90 34.56 20.80
C CYS A 535 -5.60 35.93 20.18
N GLU A 536 -5.90 36.99 20.91
CA GLU A 536 -5.59 38.36 20.49
C GLU A 536 -4.23 38.77 21.04
N SER A 537 -3.30 39.14 20.16
CA SER A 537 -1.93 39.50 20.56
C SER A 537 -1.36 40.54 19.60
N GLU A 538 -0.86 41.65 20.15
CA GLU A 538 -0.19 42.73 19.42
C GLU A 538 -0.90 43.17 18.11
N GLY A 539 -2.23 43.34 18.15
CA GLY A 539 -3.04 43.77 17.00
C GLY A 539 -3.31 42.68 15.95
N HIS A 540 -3.07 41.41 16.32
CA HIS A 540 -3.35 40.24 15.49
C HIS A 540 -4.34 39.30 16.19
N ALA A 541 -5.17 38.63 15.38
CA ALA A 541 -5.89 37.44 15.80
C ALA A 541 -5.07 36.24 15.34
N LEU A 542 -4.40 35.57 16.29
CA LEU A 542 -3.59 34.40 16.02
C LEU A 542 -4.44 33.14 16.17
N ALA A 543 -4.90 32.58 15.06
CA ALA A 543 -5.54 31.28 15.02
C ALA A 543 -4.49 30.16 15.15
N TRP A 544 -4.83 29.09 15.87
CA TRP A 544 -3.87 28.05 16.25
C TRP A 544 -4.40 26.64 16.01
N GLY A 545 -3.70 25.86 15.19
CA GLY A 545 -4.20 24.55 14.78
C GLY A 545 -5.25 24.63 13.67
N ARG A 546 -5.71 23.46 13.20
CA ARG A 546 -6.72 23.38 12.13
C ARG A 546 -8.12 23.76 12.61
N PRO A 547 -9.01 24.30 11.76
CA PRO A 547 -10.43 24.37 12.08
C PRO A 547 -11.01 23.00 12.46
N LEU A 548 -11.85 22.96 13.50
CA LEU A 548 -12.55 21.75 13.92
C LEU A 548 -13.88 21.62 13.19
N CYS A 549 -13.83 21.04 12.00
CA CYS A 549 -14.97 20.71 11.16
C CYS A 549 -14.58 19.63 10.14
N ASP A 550 -15.57 19.10 9.45
CA ASP A 550 -15.37 18.24 8.29
C ASP A 550 -14.52 18.93 7.21
N ASP A 551 -13.62 18.19 6.56
CA ASP A 551 -12.80 18.71 5.46
C ASP A 551 -13.65 19.34 4.34
N ALA A 552 -14.85 18.83 4.08
CA ALA A 552 -15.78 19.41 3.10
C ALA A 552 -16.31 20.80 3.50
N GLN A 553 -16.30 21.13 4.79
CA GLN A 553 -16.76 22.41 5.34
C GLN A 553 -15.61 23.41 5.52
N LEU A 554 -14.35 22.94 5.45
CA LEU A 554 -13.15 23.70 5.79
C LEU A 554 -13.06 25.06 5.08
N HIS A 555 -13.29 25.07 3.76
CA HIS A 555 -13.22 26.30 2.96
C HIS A 555 -14.22 27.37 3.42
N GLY A 556 -15.44 26.94 3.79
CA GLY A 556 -16.49 27.83 4.26
C GLY A 556 -16.24 28.35 5.68
N VAL A 557 -15.78 27.48 6.59
CA VAL A 557 -15.45 27.85 7.97
C VAL A 557 -14.31 28.85 8.00
N ILE A 558 -13.23 28.61 7.25
CA ILE A 558 -12.10 29.54 7.13
C ILE A 558 -12.56 30.89 6.59
N ALA A 559 -13.40 30.91 5.55
CA ALA A 559 -13.92 32.15 4.97
C ALA A 559 -14.65 33.02 6.00
N ARG A 560 -15.55 32.41 6.77
CA ARG A 560 -16.38 33.10 7.76
C ARG A 560 -15.59 33.53 8.99
N PHE A 561 -14.63 32.72 9.44
CA PHE A 561 -13.72 33.13 10.51
C PHE A 561 -12.89 34.36 10.10
N LEU A 562 -12.31 34.35 8.90
CA LEU A 562 -11.54 35.51 8.42
C LEU A 562 -12.41 36.77 8.27
N GLN A 563 -13.66 36.61 7.86
CA GLN A 563 -14.63 37.71 7.84
C GLN A 563 -14.87 38.24 9.26
N HIS A 564 -15.11 37.36 10.23
CA HIS A 564 -15.28 37.75 11.64
C HIS A 564 -14.07 38.53 12.19
N VAL A 565 -12.85 38.08 11.90
CA VAL A 565 -11.61 38.77 12.30
C VAL A 565 -11.54 40.19 11.70
N ASP A 566 -11.90 40.35 10.43
CA ASP A 566 -11.85 41.63 9.73
C ASP A 566 -12.97 42.59 10.19
N THR A 567 -14.21 42.10 10.29
CA THR A 567 -15.38 42.96 10.52
C THR A 567 -15.67 43.21 11.99
N GLU A 568 -15.55 42.20 12.83
CA GLU A 568 -15.93 42.28 14.25
C GLU A 568 -14.72 42.58 15.13
N LEU A 569 -13.63 41.81 15.00
CA LEU A 569 -12.44 42.03 15.82
C LEU A 569 -11.59 43.22 15.32
N ARG A 570 -11.65 43.52 14.02
CA ARG A 570 -10.81 44.54 13.34
C ARG A 570 -9.32 44.29 13.57
N LEU A 571 -8.91 43.02 13.56
CA LEU A 571 -7.53 42.58 13.75
C LEU A 571 -6.95 41.99 12.46
N LYS A 572 -5.63 41.79 12.45
CA LYS A 572 -4.94 41.11 11.35
C LYS A 572 -4.89 39.61 11.63
N ALA A 573 -5.40 38.80 10.73
CA ALA A 573 -5.38 37.35 10.89
C ALA A 573 -3.97 36.76 10.63
N LEU A 574 -3.51 35.92 11.56
CA LEU A 574 -2.37 35.02 11.41
C LEU A 574 -2.83 33.60 11.74
N TRP A 575 -2.29 32.58 11.07
CA TRP A 575 -2.66 31.19 11.36
C TRP A 575 -1.42 30.33 11.56
N ALA A 576 -1.28 29.75 12.74
CA ALA A 576 -0.11 28.97 13.13
C ALA A 576 -0.44 27.50 13.36
N CYS A 577 0.58 26.66 13.18
CA CYS A 577 0.53 25.21 13.44
C CYS A 577 -0.62 24.47 12.73
N VAL A 578 -0.86 24.81 11.46
CA VAL A 578 -1.90 24.15 10.65
C VAL A 578 -1.32 22.98 9.87
N ASP A 579 -2.18 22.01 9.53
CA ASP A 579 -1.82 20.89 8.67
C ASP A 579 -1.79 21.30 7.18
N GLU A 580 -1.27 20.41 6.32
CA GLU A 580 -1.14 20.66 4.88
C GLU A 580 -2.49 20.97 4.20
N VAL A 581 -3.57 20.35 4.66
CA VAL A 581 -4.91 20.57 4.10
C VAL A 581 -5.37 22.01 4.35
N THR A 582 -5.24 22.47 5.59
CA THR A 582 -5.57 23.84 5.97
C THR A 582 -4.63 24.85 5.30
N GLU A 583 -3.34 24.52 5.19
CA GLU A 583 -2.37 25.33 4.45
C GLU A 583 -2.75 25.49 2.98
N GLY A 584 -3.20 24.41 2.33
CA GLY A 584 -3.68 24.45 0.95
C GLY A 584 -4.81 25.47 0.75
N VAL A 585 -5.79 25.49 1.66
CA VAL A 585 -6.91 26.45 1.60
C VAL A 585 -6.43 27.89 1.79
N LEU A 586 -5.53 28.14 2.75
CA LEU A 586 -5.03 29.49 3.03
C LEU A 586 -4.05 29.97 1.95
N ALA A 587 -3.05 29.16 1.63
CA ALA A 587 -1.95 29.55 0.77
C ALA A 587 -2.28 29.35 -0.72
N ARG A 588 -2.66 28.14 -1.14
CA ARG A 588 -2.85 27.82 -2.57
C ARG A 588 -4.12 28.46 -3.12
N GLU A 589 -5.22 28.42 -2.36
CA GLU A 589 -6.52 28.91 -2.85
C GLU A 589 -6.75 30.40 -2.56
N ARG A 590 -6.33 30.90 -1.39
CA ARG A 590 -6.51 32.31 -1.00
C ARG A 590 -5.26 33.18 -1.20
N GLY A 591 -4.17 32.61 -1.68
CA GLY A 591 -2.94 33.35 -2.00
C GLY A 591 -2.18 33.85 -0.78
N TRP A 592 -2.39 33.29 0.41
CA TRP A 592 -1.53 33.56 1.58
C TRP A 592 -0.13 32.96 1.35
N ALA A 593 0.83 33.42 2.13
CA ALA A 593 2.16 32.82 2.18
C ALA A 593 2.28 31.91 3.40
N SER A 594 3.10 30.86 3.31
CA SER A 594 3.37 29.95 4.41
C SER A 594 4.87 29.73 4.64
N VAL A 595 5.23 29.41 5.88
CA VAL A 595 6.57 28.99 6.29
C VAL A 595 6.49 27.81 7.25
N ILE A 596 7.54 27.00 7.27
CA ILE A 596 7.69 25.85 8.18
C ILE A 596 8.73 26.24 9.23
N VAL A 597 8.28 26.37 10.47
CA VAL A 597 9.10 26.69 11.65
C VAL A 597 8.87 25.70 12.80
N ALA A 598 7.97 24.75 12.60
CA ALA A 598 7.61 23.77 13.60
C ALA A 598 7.15 22.47 12.94
N ALA A 599 7.25 21.37 13.67
CA ALA A 599 6.79 20.06 13.25
C ALA A 599 6.21 19.31 14.46
N GLU A 600 5.17 18.53 14.20
CA GLU A 600 4.63 17.53 15.12
C GLU A 600 5.59 16.36 15.25
N GLU A 601 5.94 16.00 16.48
CA GLU A 601 6.83 14.86 16.77
C GLU A 601 6.01 13.60 16.98
N ARG A 602 5.78 12.88 15.88
CA ARG A 602 4.91 11.70 15.84
C ARG A 602 5.68 10.42 16.10
N ILE A 603 4.97 9.44 16.61
CA ILE A 603 5.43 8.07 16.82
C ILE A 603 4.34 7.13 16.35
N ASN A 604 4.72 5.99 15.78
CA ASN A 604 3.82 4.87 15.56
C ASN A 604 3.96 3.87 16.71
N PRO A 605 2.98 3.76 17.62
CA PRO A 605 3.06 2.85 18.76
C PRO A 605 3.24 1.38 18.36
N THR A 606 2.64 0.93 17.25
CA THR A 606 2.68 -0.49 16.83
C THR A 606 4.03 -0.93 16.26
N THR A 607 4.88 0.00 15.85
CA THR A 607 6.23 -0.28 15.33
C THR A 607 7.32 0.27 16.25
N PHE A 608 6.95 0.79 17.41
CA PHE A 608 7.90 1.38 18.34
C PHE A 608 8.73 0.29 19.03
N GLU A 609 10.04 0.40 18.92
CA GLU A 609 10.99 -0.40 19.67
C GLU A 609 11.94 0.48 20.48
N ALA A 610 12.08 0.16 21.78
CA ALA A 610 12.96 0.91 22.65
C ALA A 610 14.44 0.64 22.35
N GLY A 611 15.13 1.62 21.78
CA GLY A 611 16.58 1.54 21.56
C GLY A 611 17.39 1.31 22.84
N ARG A 612 18.64 0.83 22.70
CA ARG A 612 19.50 0.37 23.82
C ARG A 612 19.55 1.34 25.02
N LYS A 613 19.74 2.65 24.77
CA LYS A 613 19.84 3.68 25.81
C LYS A 613 18.52 3.88 26.55
N LEU A 614 17.40 3.88 25.83
CA LEU A 614 16.06 4.01 26.41
C LEU A 614 15.73 2.78 27.27
N ALA A 615 15.98 1.58 26.74
CA ALA A 615 15.78 0.33 27.47
C ALA A 615 16.62 0.24 28.76
N GLN A 616 17.84 0.78 28.76
CA GLN A 616 18.67 0.86 29.96
C GLN A 616 18.07 1.77 31.05
N LYS A 617 17.53 2.93 30.67
CA LYS A 617 16.84 3.83 31.61
C LYS A 617 15.58 3.19 32.19
N ILE A 618 14.78 2.54 31.35
CA ILE A 618 13.56 1.82 31.77
C ILE A 618 13.90 0.74 32.80
N ARG A 619 14.93 -0.08 32.54
CA ARG A 619 15.40 -1.09 33.49
C ARG A 619 15.93 -0.47 34.79
N SER A 620 16.66 0.64 34.69
CA SER A 620 17.18 1.34 35.86
C SER A 620 16.06 1.91 36.75
N ALA A 621 14.98 2.40 36.16
CA ALA A 621 13.84 2.90 36.94
C ALA A 621 13.15 1.76 37.70
N ARG A 622 12.87 0.64 37.02
CA ARG A 622 12.30 -0.55 37.67
C ARG A 622 13.19 -1.11 38.78
N ALA A 623 14.51 -1.11 38.58
CA ALA A 623 15.47 -1.58 39.58
C ALA A 623 15.52 -0.69 40.85
N LYS A 624 15.07 0.57 40.75
CA LYS A 624 14.95 1.52 41.87
C LYS A 624 13.53 1.53 42.46
N GLY A 625 12.75 0.47 42.25
CA GLY A 625 11.42 0.33 42.83
C GLY A 625 10.30 1.13 42.16
N VAL A 626 10.53 1.75 41.00
CA VAL A 626 9.48 2.51 40.30
C VAL A 626 8.43 1.58 39.70
N VAL A 627 7.17 1.79 40.09
CA VAL A 627 6.01 1.02 39.62
C VAL A 627 5.08 1.90 38.78
N PRO A 628 4.92 1.64 37.48
CA PRO A 628 3.96 2.35 36.65
C PRO A 628 2.54 1.81 36.87
N VAL A 629 1.56 2.71 36.82
CA VAL A 629 0.14 2.41 36.97
C VAL A 629 -0.61 2.99 35.77
N SER A 630 -1.36 2.14 35.08
CA SER A 630 -2.33 2.52 34.05
C SER A 630 -3.73 2.55 34.68
N VAL A 631 -4.43 3.68 34.56
CA VAL A 631 -5.77 3.85 35.15
C VAL A 631 -6.85 3.07 34.39
N GLY A 632 -6.62 2.76 33.11
CA GLY A 632 -7.61 2.06 32.28
C GLY A 632 -8.69 3.02 31.75
N GLU A 633 -9.96 2.61 31.82
CA GLU A 633 -11.10 3.48 31.49
C GLU A 633 -11.48 4.34 32.70
N GLY A 634 -11.75 5.64 32.46
CA GLY A 634 -12.08 6.61 33.50
C GLY A 634 -10.86 7.36 34.05
N THR A 635 -11.01 7.95 35.23
CA THR A 635 -10.00 8.85 35.84
C THR A 635 -9.51 8.33 37.18
N PRO A 636 -8.32 8.79 37.65
CA PRO A 636 -7.82 8.37 38.95
C PRO A 636 -8.83 8.70 40.07
N GLY A 637 -8.83 7.89 41.13
CA GLY A 637 -9.61 8.18 42.33
C GLY A 637 -9.20 9.50 42.98
N GLU A 638 -10.10 10.07 43.78
CA GLU A 638 -9.96 11.41 44.35
C GLU A 638 -8.68 11.60 45.19
N GLU A 639 -8.28 10.60 45.97
CA GLU A 639 -7.03 10.63 46.76
C GLU A 639 -5.80 10.76 45.85
N VAL A 640 -5.78 10.02 44.74
CA VAL A 640 -4.68 10.05 43.75
C VAL A 640 -4.65 11.39 43.02
N LYS A 641 -5.81 11.96 42.70
CA LYS A 641 -5.90 13.30 42.09
C LYS A 641 -5.34 14.38 43.01
N GLN A 642 -5.71 14.36 44.29
CA GLN A 642 -5.23 15.32 45.28
C GLN A 642 -3.72 15.23 45.49
N GLU A 643 -3.17 14.01 45.50
CA GLU A 643 -1.72 13.78 45.57
C GLU A 643 -1.02 14.32 44.31
N ILE A 644 -1.52 14.00 43.12
CA ILE A 644 -0.98 14.54 41.86
C ILE A 644 -1.01 16.07 41.85
N ASP A 645 -2.12 16.70 42.28
CA ASP A 645 -2.23 18.16 42.33
C ASP A 645 -1.21 18.78 43.30
N ARG A 646 -0.95 18.14 44.44
CA ARG A 646 0.13 18.53 45.37
C ARG A 646 1.49 18.45 44.67
N ARG A 647 1.80 17.34 44.01
CA ARG A 647 3.08 17.11 43.32
C ARG A 647 3.26 18.05 42.12
N VAL A 648 2.19 18.40 41.41
CA VAL A 648 2.19 19.42 40.34
C VAL A 648 2.51 20.80 40.90
N ARG A 649 1.98 21.18 42.08
CA ARG A 649 2.34 22.46 42.74
C ARG A 649 3.80 22.50 43.12
N GLU A 650 4.32 21.47 43.78
CA GLU A 650 5.75 21.36 44.13
C GLU A 650 6.66 21.46 42.90
N TRP A 651 6.29 20.77 41.83
CA TRP A 651 6.99 20.83 40.56
C TRP A 651 6.96 22.23 39.93
N ARG A 652 5.84 22.97 40.05
CA ARG A 652 5.73 24.35 39.55
C ARG A 652 6.63 25.30 40.34
N GLU A 653 6.65 25.19 41.67
CA GLU A 653 7.46 26.04 42.57
C GLU A 653 8.97 25.83 42.35
N GLY A 654 9.40 24.63 41.99
CA GLY A 654 10.81 24.30 41.73
C GLY A 654 11.36 24.74 40.36
N ARG A 655 10.54 25.32 39.46
CA ARG A 655 10.98 25.67 38.10
C ARG A 655 11.52 27.08 38.00
N THR A 656 12.66 27.24 37.30
CA THR A 656 13.28 28.54 36.99
C THR A 656 13.36 28.77 35.47
N GLY A 657 13.08 30.00 35.02
CA GLY A 657 13.17 30.42 33.61
C GLY A 657 11.82 30.71 32.91
N LYS A 658 11.84 31.54 31.86
CA LYS A 658 10.67 31.91 31.04
C LYS A 658 10.26 30.73 30.14
N GLN A 659 8.98 30.32 30.17
CA GLN A 659 8.51 29.12 29.45
C GLN A 659 7.61 29.46 28.27
N VAL A 660 7.95 28.91 27.10
CA VAL A 660 7.05 28.90 25.94
C VAL A 660 6.15 27.67 26.05
N HIS A 661 4.85 27.89 26.19
CA HIS A 661 3.85 26.82 26.24
C HIS A 661 2.51 27.32 25.69
N SER A 662 1.84 26.49 24.91
CA SER A 662 0.48 26.78 24.42
C SER A 662 -0.61 26.33 25.38
N THR A 663 -0.27 25.65 26.49
CA THR A 663 -1.21 25.17 27.50
C THR A 663 -0.67 25.09 28.91
N GLU A 664 -1.47 25.51 29.87
CA GLU A 664 -1.27 25.26 31.29
C GLU A 664 -1.45 23.78 31.66
N ILE A 665 -0.83 23.35 32.77
CA ILE A 665 -0.96 21.99 33.30
C ILE A 665 -2.30 21.86 34.01
N ARG A 666 -3.28 21.32 33.29
CA ARG A 666 -4.65 21.12 33.75
C ARG A 666 -5.07 19.69 33.45
N PRO A 667 -4.57 18.68 34.21
CA PRO A 667 -4.71 17.26 33.86
C PRO A 667 -6.16 16.76 33.87
N TRP A 668 -7.06 17.46 34.54
CA TRP A 668 -8.46 17.04 34.75
C TRP A 668 -9.49 17.73 33.85
N ASP A 669 -9.10 18.63 32.94
CA ASP A 669 -10.04 19.09 31.91
C ASP A 669 -10.33 17.95 30.92
N ASP A 670 -11.54 17.83 30.37
CA ASP A 670 -11.89 16.81 29.37
C ASP A 670 -11.49 15.37 29.76
N GLU A 671 -11.87 14.97 30.97
CA GLU A 671 -11.59 13.65 31.53
C GLU A 671 -12.08 12.49 30.64
N VAL A 672 -13.14 12.73 29.88
CA VAL A 672 -13.79 11.75 29.00
C VAL A 672 -12.86 11.31 27.86
N HIS A 673 -12.08 12.24 27.30
CA HIS A 673 -11.18 11.97 26.17
C HIS A 673 -9.71 11.86 26.61
N ARG A 674 -9.46 11.61 27.89
CA ARG A 674 -8.11 11.48 28.45
C ARG A 674 -7.83 10.10 29.00
N LYS A 675 -6.55 9.73 28.94
CA LYS A 675 -6.03 8.53 29.59
C LYS A 675 -4.88 8.90 30.51
N TYR A 676 -4.85 8.24 31.65
CA TYR A 676 -3.98 8.59 32.76
C TYR A 676 -3.03 7.44 33.09
N PHE A 677 -1.76 7.79 33.19
CA PHE A 677 -0.70 6.92 33.67
C PHE A 677 0.06 7.68 34.75
N TYR A 678 0.41 7.03 35.84
CA TYR A 678 1.28 7.62 36.87
C TYR A 678 2.27 6.57 37.37
N ALA A 679 3.34 7.01 38.02
CA ALA A 679 4.33 6.12 38.60
C ALA A 679 4.47 6.38 40.11
N LYS A 680 4.64 5.31 40.88
CA LYS A 680 4.99 5.37 42.30
C LYS A 680 6.44 4.95 42.50
N ASP A 681 7.13 5.58 43.44
CA ASP A 681 8.47 5.19 43.86
C ASP A 681 8.44 4.05 44.91
N GLU A 682 9.60 3.70 45.47
CA GLU A 682 9.74 2.63 46.46
C GLU A 682 9.00 2.89 47.78
N ASP A 683 8.75 4.17 48.11
CA ASP A 683 8.01 4.59 49.30
C ASP A 683 6.49 4.68 49.03
N GLY A 684 6.06 4.46 47.77
CA GLY A 684 4.66 4.48 47.36
C GLY A 684 4.09 5.87 47.02
N GLU A 685 4.93 6.90 47.01
CA GLU A 685 4.58 8.28 46.65
C GLU A 685 4.59 8.44 45.12
N ILE A 686 3.70 9.29 44.59
CA ILE A 686 3.61 9.54 43.16
C ILE A 686 4.80 10.39 42.69
N CYS A 687 5.60 9.82 41.79
CA CYS A 687 6.84 10.42 41.28
C CYS A 687 6.77 10.86 39.81
N ALA A 688 5.76 10.45 39.03
CA ALA A 688 5.51 10.97 37.69
C ALA A 688 4.06 10.79 37.22
N ILE A 689 3.65 11.56 36.21
CA ILE A 689 2.37 11.42 35.51
C ILE A 689 2.53 11.61 34.00
N VAL A 690 1.81 10.79 33.22
CA VAL A 690 1.57 10.96 31.79
C VAL A 690 0.07 11.03 31.55
N VAL A 691 -0.37 12.08 30.86
CA VAL A 691 -1.76 12.27 30.43
C VAL A 691 -1.79 12.26 28.91
N LEU A 692 -2.56 11.32 28.36
CA LEU A 692 -2.85 11.27 26.93
C LEU A 692 -4.15 12.02 26.65
N ALA A 693 -4.15 12.88 25.65
CA ALA A 693 -5.37 13.51 25.12
C ALA A 693 -5.73 12.87 23.77
N GLN A 694 -6.98 12.44 23.62
CA GLN A 694 -7.47 11.85 22.38
C GLN A 694 -7.57 12.92 21.29
N LEU A 695 -7.08 12.59 20.09
CA LEU A 695 -7.17 13.40 18.88
C LEU A 695 -8.14 12.74 17.89
N SER A 696 -8.28 13.32 16.70
CA SER A 696 -8.96 12.66 15.60
C SER A 696 -8.36 11.26 15.34
N ARG A 697 -9.15 10.35 14.77
CA ARG A 697 -8.70 8.97 14.46
C ARG A 697 -7.44 8.95 13.60
N LYS A 698 -7.24 9.97 12.75
CA LYS A 698 -6.04 10.14 11.94
C LYS A 698 -4.79 10.36 12.78
N TYR A 699 -4.89 11.18 13.83
CA TYR A 699 -3.74 11.62 14.61
C TYR A 699 -3.54 10.84 15.91
N GLY A 700 -4.56 10.10 16.37
CA GLY A 700 -4.48 9.16 17.49
C GLY A 700 -4.52 9.85 18.85
N PHE A 701 -3.42 9.83 19.61
CA PHE A 701 -3.33 10.49 20.92
C PHE A 701 -2.15 11.45 20.99
N GLN A 702 -2.30 12.51 21.76
CA GLN A 702 -1.21 13.38 22.16
C GLN A 702 -0.72 13.01 23.56
N PHE A 703 0.60 12.91 23.77
CA PHE A 703 1.20 12.99 25.11
C PHE A 703 1.08 14.42 25.63
N LYS A 704 -0.10 14.77 26.14
CA LYS A 704 -0.48 16.14 26.52
C LYS A 704 0.37 16.65 27.66
N PHE A 705 0.52 15.84 28.71
CA PHE A 705 1.40 16.12 29.83
C PHE A 705 2.28 14.92 30.13
N SER A 706 3.56 15.16 30.32
CA SER A 706 4.55 14.16 30.75
C SER A 706 5.43 14.82 31.80
N LEU A 707 5.09 14.63 33.08
CA LEU A 707 5.70 15.33 34.20
C LEU A 707 6.45 14.33 35.08
N GLU A 708 7.71 14.63 35.34
CA GLU A 708 8.53 13.96 36.35
C GLU A 708 8.62 14.89 37.57
N PHE A 709 8.22 14.41 38.73
CA PHE A 709 8.13 15.21 39.96
C PHE A 709 9.48 15.26 40.70
N PRO A 710 9.71 16.28 41.56
CA PRO A 710 10.94 16.37 42.34
C PRO A 710 11.22 15.11 43.16
N GLY A 711 12.46 14.62 43.10
CA GLY A 711 12.90 13.41 43.78
C GLY A 711 12.69 12.10 43.01
N ALA A 712 12.03 12.14 41.83
CA ALA A 712 11.78 10.92 41.05
C ALA A 712 13.09 10.20 40.64
N PRO A 713 13.13 8.85 40.71
CA PRO A 713 14.26 8.09 40.23
C PRO A 713 14.53 8.33 38.74
N SER A 714 15.80 8.46 38.36
CA SER A 714 16.17 8.64 36.94
C SER A 714 15.63 7.50 36.07
N GLY A 715 14.95 7.85 34.97
CA GLY A 715 14.32 6.90 34.05
C GLY A 715 12.81 6.73 34.25
N THR A 716 12.22 7.37 35.27
CA THR A 716 10.80 7.23 35.62
C THR A 716 9.90 7.69 34.48
N ILE A 717 10.12 8.88 33.91
CA ILE A 717 9.27 9.35 32.82
C ILE A 717 9.45 8.53 31.54
N GLU A 718 10.66 8.01 31.27
CA GLU A 718 10.90 7.12 30.15
C GLU A 718 10.13 5.80 30.28
N LEU A 719 10.10 5.23 31.48
CA LEU A 719 9.30 4.04 31.79
C LEU A 719 7.80 4.33 31.55
N LEU A 720 7.29 5.42 32.11
CA LEU A 720 5.85 5.73 32.03
C LEU A 720 5.38 6.03 30.59
N LEU A 721 6.22 6.72 29.81
CA LEU A 721 5.96 6.94 28.38
C LEU A 721 5.99 5.62 27.59
N ALA A 722 6.95 4.72 27.86
CA ALA A 722 7.02 3.43 27.20
C ALA A 722 5.80 2.54 27.51
N GLU A 723 5.29 2.59 28.74
CA GLU A 723 4.04 1.91 29.14
C GLU A 723 2.83 2.48 28.40
N ALA A 724 2.71 3.80 28.31
CA ALA A 724 1.65 4.45 27.56
C ALA A 724 1.71 4.12 26.05
N ILE A 725 2.91 4.07 25.45
CA ILE A 725 3.10 3.63 24.07
C ILE A 725 2.67 2.17 23.89
N SER A 726 3.09 1.29 24.81
CA SER A 726 2.75 -0.14 24.76
C SER A 726 1.24 -0.37 24.89
N ALA A 727 0.56 0.39 25.77
CA ALA A 727 -0.89 0.35 25.90
C ALA A 727 -1.61 0.83 24.63
N MET A 728 -1.08 1.87 23.97
CA MET A 728 -1.60 2.32 22.67
C MET A 728 -1.37 1.29 21.55
N ALA A 729 -0.21 0.64 21.53
CA ALA A 729 0.13 -0.41 20.58
C ALA A 729 -0.80 -1.62 20.73
N ALA A 730 -1.06 -2.05 21.97
CA ALA A 730 -2.00 -3.12 22.30
C ALA A 730 -3.45 -2.78 21.88
N ALA A 731 -3.81 -1.49 21.88
CA ALA A 731 -5.08 -0.99 21.37
C ALA A 731 -5.12 -0.81 19.83
N GLY A 732 -4.04 -1.17 19.12
CA GLY A 732 -3.96 -1.07 17.65
C GLY A 732 -3.77 0.36 17.11
N LEU A 733 -3.40 1.32 17.96
CA LEU A 733 -3.20 2.72 17.55
C LEU A 733 -1.88 2.88 16.82
N ARG A 734 -1.93 3.46 15.61
CA ARG A 734 -0.76 3.62 14.72
C ARG A 734 -0.16 5.02 14.72
N SER A 735 -0.73 5.95 15.47
CA SER A 735 -0.23 7.32 15.58
C SER A 735 -0.40 7.82 17.01
N ALA A 736 0.64 8.45 17.52
CA ALA A 736 0.59 9.34 18.65
C ALA A 736 1.59 10.48 18.43
N THR A 737 1.44 11.60 19.14
CA THR A 737 2.36 12.74 19.02
C THR A 737 2.77 13.27 20.39
N PHE A 738 4.02 13.71 20.52
CA PHE A 738 4.47 14.50 21.67
C PHE A 738 4.08 15.99 21.57
N GLY A 739 3.41 16.38 20.48
CA GLY A 739 3.03 17.75 20.17
C GLY A 739 4.10 18.49 19.36
N THR A 740 3.72 19.66 18.85
CA THR A 740 4.56 20.51 18.02
C THR A 740 5.84 20.96 18.75
N SER A 741 6.97 20.85 18.05
CA SER A 741 8.27 21.41 18.41
C SER A 741 8.82 22.30 17.30
N ALA A 742 9.68 23.25 17.67
CA ALA A 742 10.38 24.11 16.73
C ALA A 742 11.37 23.29 15.86
N THR A 743 11.43 23.56 14.55
CA THR A 743 12.39 22.91 13.64
C THR A 743 13.80 23.51 13.78
N GLU A 744 14.82 22.81 13.30
CA GLU A 744 16.21 23.34 13.34
C GLU A 744 16.38 24.61 12.49
N SER A 745 15.67 24.69 11.37
CA SER A 745 15.70 25.82 10.44
C SER A 745 14.31 26.22 9.99
N LEU A 746 14.18 27.48 9.56
CA LEU A 746 12.98 28.00 8.92
C LEU A 746 13.02 27.66 7.42
N THR A 747 11.97 27.00 6.93
CA THR A 747 11.84 26.64 5.51
C THR A 747 10.71 27.43 4.85
N ALA A 748 10.89 27.82 3.59
CA ALA A 748 9.84 28.46 2.80
C ALA A 748 8.73 27.46 2.47
N GLY A 749 7.48 27.83 2.73
CA GLY A 749 6.30 27.14 2.20
C GLY A 749 5.77 27.82 0.95
N GLU A 750 4.50 27.58 0.63
CA GLU A 750 3.80 28.14 -0.51
C GLU A 750 3.81 29.68 -0.51
N ASN A 751 3.91 30.27 -1.70
CA ASN A 751 3.94 31.71 -1.94
C ASN A 751 5.03 32.51 -1.16
N THR A 752 5.97 31.84 -0.50
CA THR A 752 7.11 32.47 0.17
C THR A 752 8.36 32.39 -0.70
N ARG A 753 8.91 33.55 -1.10
CA ARG A 753 10.15 33.58 -1.88
C ARG A 753 11.35 33.13 -1.04
N LEU A 754 12.20 32.28 -1.60
CA LEU A 754 13.39 31.72 -0.91
C LEU A 754 14.29 32.77 -0.24
N TRP A 755 14.53 33.91 -0.89
CA TRP A 755 15.36 34.97 -0.31
C TRP A 755 14.70 35.64 0.91
N LYS A 756 13.36 35.70 0.97
CA LYS A 756 12.62 36.21 2.14
C LYS A 756 12.72 35.23 3.31
N ALA A 757 12.59 33.93 3.05
CA ALA A 757 12.79 32.90 4.08
C ALA A 757 14.20 32.96 4.69
N LYS A 758 15.24 33.09 3.85
CA LYS A 758 16.63 33.27 4.33
C LYS A 758 16.83 34.55 5.16
N MET A 759 16.11 35.63 4.86
CA MET A 759 16.17 36.85 5.67
C MET A 759 15.57 36.62 7.06
N MET A 760 14.49 35.84 7.15
CA MET A 760 13.77 35.54 8.40
C MET A 760 14.48 34.50 9.27
N GLU A 761 15.33 33.66 8.68
CA GLU A 761 16.08 32.60 9.36
C GLU A 761 16.95 33.12 10.53
N ARG A 762 17.57 34.31 10.38
CA ARG A 762 18.37 34.92 11.46
C ARG A 762 17.54 35.30 12.69
N THR A 763 16.34 35.84 12.45
CA THR A 763 15.40 36.20 13.52
C THR A 763 14.89 34.93 14.21
N TYR A 764 14.55 33.91 13.43
CA TYR A 764 14.14 32.60 13.95
C TYR A 764 15.22 31.93 14.80
N ALA A 765 16.47 31.90 14.33
CA ALA A 765 17.62 31.36 15.08
C ALA A 765 17.88 32.11 16.40
N THR A 766 17.66 33.43 16.42
CA THR A 766 17.79 34.24 17.63
C THR A 766 16.71 33.88 18.65
N ILE A 767 15.47 33.69 18.20
CA ILE A 767 14.33 33.36 19.06
C ILE A 767 14.43 31.95 19.61
N THR A 768 14.73 30.96 18.77
CA THR A 768 14.91 29.57 19.20
C THR A 768 16.01 29.43 20.24
N LYS A 769 17.12 30.17 20.07
CA LYS A 769 18.20 30.24 21.07
C LYS A 769 17.78 30.93 22.36
N THR A 770 17.10 32.07 22.28
CA THR A 770 16.70 32.87 23.46
C THR A 770 15.64 32.14 24.29
N LEU A 771 14.74 31.40 23.64
CA LEU A 771 13.65 30.68 24.29
C LEU A 771 13.99 29.20 24.59
N GLY A 772 15.20 28.75 24.30
CA GLY A 772 15.68 27.40 24.62
C GLY A 772 14.93 26.26 23.91
N LEU A 773 14.37 26.51 22.72
CA LEU A 773 13.45 25.60 22.03
C LEU A 773 14.12 24.32 21.47
N GLY A 774 15.44 24.27 21.37
CA GLY A 774 16.18 23.12 20.82
C GLY A 774 16.36 21.91 21.77
N SER A 775 15.99 22.03 23.04
CA SER A 775 16.21 20.98 24.06
C SER A 775 15.13 19.88 24.08
N LYS A 776 13.88 20.22 23.72
CA LYS A 776 12.74 19.29 23.72
C LYS A 776 12.83 18.21 22.63
N PRO A 777 13.20 18.52 21.37
CA PRO A 777 13.34 17.51 20.33
C PRO A 777 14.39 16.45 20.66
N GLN A 778 15.49 16.83 21.33
CA GLN A 778 16.55 15.91 21.73
C GLN A 778 16.08 14.84 22.74
N PHE A 779 15.16 15.19 23.64
CA PHE A 779 14.57 14.22 24.56
C PHE A 779 13.63 13.26 23.84
N ARG A 780 12.81 13.75 22.91
CA ARG A 780 11.76 12.97 22.24
C ARG A 780 12.31 12.07 21.14
N ALA A 781 13.40 12.49 20.48
CA ALA A 781 14.12 11.69 19.49
C ALA A 781 14.53 10.29 19.98
N LYS A 782 14.73 10.08 21.29
CA LYS A 782 15.04 8.75 21.85
C LYS A 782 13.90 7.73 21.70
N PHE A 783 12.68 8.19 21.40
CA PHE A 783 11.51 7.37 21.11
C PHE A 783 11.32 7.11 19.61
N GLY A 784 12.26 7.52 18.75
CA GLY A 784 12.19 7.29 17.31
C GLY A 784 11.10 8.12 16.63
N THR A 785 10.92 9.37 17.07
CA THR A 785 9.88 10.25 16.53
C THR A 785 10.16 10.69 15.10
N GLU A 786 9.14 10.66 14.26
CA GLU A 786 9.13 11.25 12.92
C GLU A 786 8.58 12.69 12.98
N LEU A 787 9.08 13.56 12.11
CA LEU A 787 8.66 14.95 12.04
C LEU A 787 7.57 15.12 10.98
N ASP A 788 6.36 15.46 11.43
CA ASP A 788 5.24 15.83 10.57
C ASP A 788 5.11 17.36 10.54
N VAL A 789 5.42 17.98 9.40
CA VAL A 789 5.57 19.44 9.32
C VAL A 789 4.25 20.17 9.52
N VAL A 790 4.28 21.29 10.24
CA VAL A 790 3.14 22.19 10.38
C VAL A 790 3.47 23.57 9.84
N TYR A 791 2.44 24.26 9.38
CA TYR A 791 2.59 25.50 8.62
C TYR A 791 2.16 26.72 9.42
N PHE A 792 2.87 27.81 9.20
CA PHE A 792 2.51 29.14 9.66
C PHE A 792 2.12 29.96 8.43
N CYS A 793 0.83 30.28 8.32
CA CYS A 793 0.23 30.98 7.20
C CYS A 793 -0.05 32.45 7.55
N TYR A 794 0.22 33.34 6.59
CA TYR A 794 0.00 34.77 6.74
C TYR A 794 -0.37 35.45 5.41
N PRO A 795 -1.18 36.53 5.43
CA PRO A 795 -1.52 37.26 4.21
C PRO A 795 -0.28 37.93 3.57
N ARG A 796 -0.13 37.80 2.25
CA ARG A 796 1.04 38.33 1.52
C ARG A 796 1.20 39.85 1.59
N ASN A 797 0.10 40.58 1.68
CA ASN A 797 0.05 42.04 1.79
C ASN A 797 0.47 42.54 3.18
N LEU A 798 0.31 41.71 4.21
CA LEU A 798 0.73 42.01 5.58
C LEU A 798 2.22 41.70 5.80
N GLY A 799 2.71 40.63 5.17
CA GLY A 799 4.08 40.14 5.31
C GLY A 799 4.35 39.50 6.68
N PHE A 800 5.18 38.46 6.74
CA PHE A 800 5.63 37.86 8.01
C PHE A 800 6.87 38.59 8.52
N GLY A 801 6.67 39.86 8.88
CA GLY A 801 7.71 40.69 9.45
C GLY A 801 7.95 40.40 10.94
N VAL A 802 8.87 41.14 11.55
CA VAL A 802 9.21 41.05 12.99
C VAL A 802 7.97 41.14 13.88
N GLY A 803 6.96 41.95 13.51
CA GLY A 803 5.71 42.09 14.28
C GLY A 803 4.85 40.82 14.34
N ALA A 804 4.78 40.04 13.27
CA ALA A 804 4.06 38.76 13.29
C ALA A 804 4.78 37.72 14.16
N ILE A 805 6.11 37.73 14.11
CA ILE A 805 6.97 36.88 14.94
C ILE A 805 6.84 37.25 16.43
N HIS A 806 6.79 38.55 16.75
CA HIS A 806 6.57 39.02 18.11
C HIS A 806 5.18 38.67 18.62
N ALA A 807 4.13 38.86 17.81
CA ALA A 807 2.76 38.49 18.19
C ALA A 807 2.62 37.00 18.54
N VAL A 808 3.22 36.11 17.72
CA VAL A 808 3.29 34.67 17.99
C VAL A 808 4.10 34.38 19.25
N THR A 809 5.25 35.04 19.42
CA THR A 809 6.12 34.80 20.59
C THR A 809 5.43 35.25 21.88
N ALA A 810 4.81 36.43 21.88
CA ALA A 810 4.07 37.00 23.01
C ALA A 810 2.90 36.10 23.40
N ALA A 811 2.10 35.65 22.42
CA ALA A 811 0.98 34.74 22.65
C ALA A 811 1.39 33.41 23.32
N LEU A 812 2.61 32.92 23.06
CA LEU A 812 3.07 31.63 23.58
C LEU A 812 3.91 31.75 24.86
N THR A 813 4.25 32.96 25.31
CA THR A 813 5.05 33.16 26.53
C THR A 813 4.27 33.68 27.73
N GLY A 814 3.00 34.06 27.55
CA GLY A 814 2.21 34.77 28.55
C GLY A 814 2.63 36.21 28.71
#